data_AF-A0A349J8R2-F1
#
_entry.id   AF-A0A349J8R2-F1
#
_cell.length_a   1.000
_cell.length_b   1.000
_cell.length_c   1.000
_cell.angle_alpha   90.00
_cell.angle_beta   90.00
_cell.angle_gamma   90.00
#
_symmetry.space_group_name_H-M   'P 1'
#
loop_
_entity.id
_entity.type
_entity.pdbx_description
1 polymer ?
#
loop_
_entity_poly.entity_id
_entity_poly.type
_entity_poly.pdbx_seq_one_letter_code
_entity_poly.pdbx_strand_id
1 'polypeptide(L)'
;MRDGHGHNRQSTWVGPGAPEASMSTSSTNPFSRFVAKGFAAWLVAGLCLLLPAVVSAADYLVSYNANAATSGMAPASQSKTQGVALTLATNTGNLARTGYAFAGWSTTTNGTGTNYAGGSWYMADASVTLYAKWSQAAASYTNPIITSPWGADPMVVDGRDGLAYMYFTDGADSRRMFSENLVNWSNGAAMTIKAAPHVYYDQPSSTWILMGNMSVRQSTSPTSIGNAVTLLGYDHATLGFDPWQFTDPADSKSYLYNGGWQYRHAINQLSSPAQSVQTVYPHFMDGWWGDIWEGPTVLKHGSTYYWFFSLNGASQKAYRLGYATAPSSKGPWKMATWDNEAAILRRSDLEGIYGPGHPCVIQDGNGTWWLYYQQKISTDDALWDRQIALDPMWFDASGTPHARPTRGSAKPGPNSPVTTIWPTVSAVNTVIEAESYAGSAIGIMADDVGRRVVGNLKGRAYLAYRHLDFGSTGVNGVEFTLRNDLNLTGGTGSIEVRTGGVSGPLVGVLPLTYVSTSYRTVSVDLAQTLTGLHDVVLVIQGARPESSVLRLDSFRFLASAPGTASPVPPAPADDVAYVPMDGVSVFAPLANDAGPDGRTLTISGIRTLGHGGTSTGGTAVLNPDQTIAYTPKIGHWGEDRIT
;
A
#
# COMPACT_ATOMS: atom_id res chain seq x y z
N MET A 1 2.55 1.55 69.59
CA MET A 1 1.13 1.35 69.91
C MET A 1 0.59 0.45 68.82
N ARG A 2 0.42 -0.84 69.15
CA ARG A 2 -0.84 -1.60 69.09
C ARG A 2 -1.53 -1.58 67.72
N ASP A 3 -1.43 -2.66 66.93
CA ASP A 3 -2.11 -3.97 67.01
C ASP A 3 -3.52 -3.90 66.37
N GLY A 4 -4.02 -4.88 65.59
CA GLY A 4 -3.39 -6.11 65.07
C GLY A 4 -4.43 -7.18 64.68
N HIS A 5 -4.04 -8.09 63.77
CA HIS A 5 -4.70 -9.38 63.44
C HIS A 5 -6.13 -9.40 62.84
N GLY A 6 -6.43 -10.51 62.17
CA GLY A 6 -7.77 -11.02 61.85
C GLY A 6 -7.77 -12.56 61.94
N HIS A 7 -8.93 -13.23 61.93
CA HIS A 7 -9.02 -14.70 61.90
C HIS A 7 -10.40 -15.27 61.45
N ASN A 8 -10.41 -16.55 61.09
CA ASN A 8 -11.56 -17.34 60.59
C ASN A 8 -12.54 -17.82 61.68
N ARG A 9 -13.80 -18.08 61.26
CA ARG A 9 -14.64 -19.31 61.42
C ARG A 9 -16.01 -19.05 60.75
N GLN A 10 -16.67 -19.97 60.01
CA GLN A 10 -17.29 -21.26 60.37
C GLN A 10 -18.39 -21.15 61.44
N SER A 11 -19.57 -21.82 61.35
CA SER A 11 -20.19 -22.63 60.27
C SER A 11 -21.62 -23.10 60.66
N THR A 12 -22.45 -23.52 59.68
CA THR A 12 -23.65 -24.41 59.78
C THR A 12 -24.83 -23.95 60.67
N TRP A 13 -26.05 -24.51 60.63
CA TRP A 13 -26.70 -25.63 59.89
C TRP A 13 -27.67 -25.07 58.80
N VAL A 14 -28.68 -25.73 58.19
CA VAL A 14 -29.44 -27.01 58.37
C VAL A 14 -29.95 -27.55 57.01
N GLY A 15 -30.38 -28.83 56.97
CA GLY A 15 -31.25 -29.42 55.92
C GLY A 15 -32.66 -29.70 56.47
N PRO A 16 -33.40 -30.77 56.08
CA PRO A 16 -33.12 -31.85 55.09
C PRO A 16 -34.22 -31.95 53.99
N GLY A 17 -34.25 -32.89 53.03
CA GLY A 17 -33.31 -33.96 52.66
C GLY A 17 -33.88 -34.88 51.56
N ALA A 18 -33.04 -35.74 50.98
CA ALA A 18 -33.43 -36.82 50.04
C ALA A 18 -33.46 -38.19 50.76
N PRO A 19 -33.78 -39.32 50.08
CA PRO A 19 -32.75 -40.04 49.31
C PRO A 19 -33.24 -40.67 47.97
N GLU A 20 -32.36 -41.45 47.33
CA GLU A 20 -32.44 -41.95 45.95
C GLU A 20 -32.81 -43.46 45.85
N ALA A 21 -32.60 -44.02 44.63
CA ALA A 21 -32.36 -45.44 44.28
C ALA A 21 -33.57 -46.40 44.12
N SER A 22 -33.53 -47.44 43.27
CA SER A 22 -32.71 -47.69 42.05
C SER A 22 -33.24 -48.89 41.22
N MET A 23 -32.76 -49.01 39.97
CA MET A 23 -32.57 -50.25 39.16
C MET A 23 -33.72 -51.25 38.85
N SER A 24 -33.98 -51.38 37.53
CA SER A 24 -33.89 -52.62 36.71
C SER A 24 -35.15 -53.45 36.34
N THR A 25 -34.95 -54.25 35.27
CA THR A 25 -35.78 -55.33 34.64
C THR A 25 -37.09 -54.89 33.93
N SER A 26 -37.27 -55.17 32.62
CA SER A 26 -37.94 -56.35 31.99
C SER A 26 -39.48 -56.23 31.91
N SER A 27 -40.24 -56.78 30.95
CA SER A 27 -39.94 -57.38 29.63
C SER A 27 -41.24 -57.61 28.82
N THR A 28 -41.19 -57.47 27.49
CA THR A 28 -41.98 -58.19 26.45
C THR A 28 -43.51 -58.43 26.60
N ASN A 29 -44.30 -57.72 25.76
CA ASN A 29 -45.33 -58.29 24.84
C ASN A 29 -46.59 -58.96 25.48
N PRO A 30 -47.52 -59.63 24.77
CA PRO A 30 -48.15 -59.43 23.43
C PRO A 30 -49.72 -59.38 23.47
N PHE A 31 -50.38 -59.54 22.30
CA PHE A 31 -51.81 -59.96 22.06
C PHE A 31 -52.93 -58.88 22.07
N SER A 32 -54.06 -59.01 21.33
CA SER A 32 -54.51 -60.04 20.35
C SER A 32 -55.54 -59.58 19.28
N ARG A 33 -55.27 -59.97 18.02
CA ARG A 33 -56.17 -60.59 17.01
C ARG A 33 -57.70 -60.38 17.03
N PHE A 34 -58.25 -59.98 15.87
CA PHE A 34 -59.46 -60.55 15.23
C PHE A 34 -59.14 -60.79 13.74
N VAL A 35 -59.06 -62.04 13.26
CA VAL A 35 -60.11 -62.85 12.58
C VAL A 35 -60.51 -62.33 11.18
N ALA A 36 -60.54 -63.21 10.18
CA ALA A 36 -60.68 -62.88 8.75
C ALA A 36 -61.71 -63.75 8.01
N LYS A 37 -62.30 -63.19 6.94
CA LYS A 37 -62.99 -63.78 5.75
C LYS A 37 -63.80 -62.66 5.07
N GLY A 38 -63.88 -62.51 3.74
CA GLY A 38 -63.20 -63.20 2.64
C GLY A 38 -63.64 -62.64 1.27
N PHE A 39 -62.89 -62.98 0.21
CA PHE A 39 -63.19 -62.83 -1.23
C PHE A 39 -64.24 -61.81 -1.73
N ALA A 40 -63.75 -60.76 -2.39
CA ALA A 40 -64.21 -60.35 -3.73
C ALA A 40 -63.07 -59.61 -4.44
N ALA A 41 -63.05 -59.65 -5.77
CA ALA A 41 -62.12 -58.86 -6.58
C ALA A 41 -62.92 -58.08 -7.64
N TRP A 42 -62.54 -56.83 -7.93
CA TRP A 42 -62.27 -56.30 -9.28
C TRP A 42 -61.98 -54.78 -9.24
N LEU A 43 -61.35 -54.33 -10.33
CA LEU A 43 -61.13 -52.95 -10.78
C LEU A 43 -60.09 -52.06 -10.06
N VAL A 44 -59.35 -51.35 -10.91
CA VAL A 44 -58.19 -50.50 -10.61
C VAL A 44 -58.63 -49.07 -10.32
N ALA A 45 -58.11 -48.48 -9.24
CA ALA A 45 -57.87 -47.05 -9.14
C ALA A 45 -56.63 -46.84 -8.26
N GLY A 46 -55.57 -46.24 -8.81
CA GLY A 46 -54.31 -46.05 -8.10
C GLY A 46 -54.40 -44.93 -7.07
N LEU A 47 -54.52 -45.28 -5.79
CA LEU A 47 -54.30 -44.32 -4.70
C LEU A 47 -52.81 -43.96 -4.66
N CYS A 48 -52.44 -42.91 -5.39
CA CYS A 48 -51.06 -42.44 -5.46
C CYS A 48 -50.63 -41.96 -4.06
N LEU A 49 -49.73 -42.71 -3.42
CA LEU A 49 -49.12 -42.29 -2.16
C LEU A 49 -48.19 -41.10 -2.46
N LEU A 50 -48.62 -39.90 -2.06
CA LEU A 50 -47.74 -38.73 -1.98
C LEU A 50 -46.74 -38.92 -0.84
N LEU A 51 -45.75 -39.79 -1.07
CA LEU A 51 -44.45 -39.63 -0.45
C LEU A 51 -43.93 -38.24 -0.88
N PRO A 52 -43.61 -37.33 0.05
CA PRO A 52 -42.91 -36.12 -0.33
C PRO A 52 -41.58 -36.56 -0.93
N ALA A 53 -41.31 -36.16 -2.18
CA ALA A 53 -40.03 -36.42 -2.80
C ALA A 53 -38.95 -35.80 -1.92
N VAL A 54 -38.02 -36.62 -1.42
CA VAL A 54 -36.85 -36.13 -0.69
C VAL A 54 -35.91 -35.51 -1.73
N VAL A 55 -36.22 -34.26 -2.11
CA VAL A 55 -35.32 -33.43 -2.89
C VAL A 55 -34.08 -33.21 -2.03
N SER A 56 -32.98 -33.89 -2.38
CA SER A 56 -31.69 -33.63 -1.77
C SER A 56 -31.31 -32.19 -2.10
N ALA A 57 -31.34 -31.32 -1.10
CA ALA A 57 -30.85 -29.95 -1.20
C ALA A 57 -29.45 -29.95 -1.80
N ALA A 58 -29.16 -29.02 -2.73
CA ALA A 58 -27.86 -28.96 -3.38
C ALA A 58 -26.76 -28.66 -2.35
N ASP A 59 -25.64 -29.38 -2.42
CA ASP A 59 -24.48 -29.17 -1.55
C ASP A 59 -23.41 -28.39 -2.32
N TYR A 60 -23.03 -27.22 -1.82
CA TYR A 60 -22.07 -26.32 -2.42
C TYR A 60 -20.72 -26.40 -1.71
N LEU A 61 -19.62 -26.37 -2.46
CA LEU A 61 -18.27 -26.50 -1.89
C LEU A 61 -17.73 -25.13 -1.46
N VAL A 62 -17.49 -24.96 -0.16
CA VAL A 62 -16.80 -23.78 0.40
C VAL A 62 -15.37 -24.20 0.74
N SER A 63 -14.41 -23.71 -0.03
CA SER A 63 -12.99 -24.06 0.09
C SER A 63 -12.15 -22.90 0.60
N TYR A 64 -11.05 -23.19 1.29
CA TYR A 64 -10.17 -22.20 1.88
C TYR A 64 -8.79 -22.20 1.23
N ASN A 65 -8.27 -21.00 0.97
CA ASN A 65 -6.96 -20.80 0.38
C ASN A 65 -6.08 -19.95 1.31
N ALA A 66 -4.87 -20.44 1.59
CA ALA A 66 -3.91 -19.79 2.49
C ALA A 66 -3.48 -18.38 2.04
N ASN A 67 -3.65 -18.05 0.75
CA ASN A 67 -3.26 -16.80 0.13
C ASN A 67 -1.77 -16.49 0.44
N ALA A 68 -1.42 -15.25 0.76
CA ALA A 68 -0.06 -14.82 1.08
C ALA A 68 0.49 -15.30 2.45
N ALA A 69 0.05 -16.45 2.98
CA ALA A 69 0.63 -17.04 4.18
C ALA A 69 2.11 -17.43 3.98
N THR A 70 2.92 -17.25 5.03
CA THR A 70 4.31 -17.72 5.07
C THR A 70 4.46 -19.03 5.83
N SER A 71 3.46 -19.43 6.64
CA SER A 71 3.41 -20.73 7.32
C SER A 71 1.97 -21.10 7.73
N GLY A 72 1.78 -22.34 8.22
CA GLY A 72 0.47 -22.91 8.55
C GLY A 72 -0.20 -23.58 7.35
N MET A 73 -1.45 -24.02 7.52
CA MET A 73 -2.27 -24.63 6.47
C MET A 73 -3.68 -24.00 6.44
N ALA A 74 -4.32 -24.00 5.28
CA ALA A 74 -5.72 -23.59 5.20
C ALA A 74 -6.62 -24.62 5.90
N PRO A 75 -7.77 -24.22 6.49
CA PRO A 75 -8.78 -25.16 6.97
C PRO A 75 -9.27 -26.08 5.86
N ALA A 76 -9.74 -27.28 6.22
CA ALA A 76 -10.39 -28.16 5.27
C ALA A 76 -11.67 -27.53 4.69
N SER A 77 -11.95 -27.80 3.41
CA SER A 77 -13.19 -27.36 2.75
C SER A 77 -14.43 -27.91 3.47
N GLN A 78 -15.49 -27.11 3.49
CA GLN A 78 -16.78 -27.45 4.08
C GLN A 78 -17.82 -27.63 2.97
N SER A 79 -18.80 -28.52 3.20
CA SER A 79 -20.01 -28.57 2.39
C SER A 79 -21.05 -27.60 2.94
N LYS A 80 -21.76 -26.89 2.06
CA LYS A 80 -22.82 -25.94 2.39
C LYS A 80 -24.12 -26.37 1.73
N THR A 81 -25.05 -26.91 2.50
CA THR A 81 -26.36 -27.33 2.01
C THR A 81 -27.24 -26.14 1.64
N GLN A 82 -28.01 -26.25 0.55
CA GLN A 82 -28.88 -25.21 0.01
C GLN A 82 -29.87 -24.69 1.07
N GLY A 83 -30.09 -23.37 1.11
CA GLY A 83 -30.96 -22.71 2.08
C GLY A 83 -30.48 -22.72 3.55
N VAL A 84 -29.42 -23.46 3.89
CA VAL A 84 -28.84 -23.52 5.24
C VAL A 84 -27.62 -22.60 5.34
N ALA A 85 -27.49 -21.86 6.44
CA ALA A 85 -26.33 -21.02 6.71
C ALA A 85 -25.10 -21.86 7.10
N LEU A 86 -23.97 -21.69 6.41
CA LEU A 86 -22.70 -22.30 6.83
C LEU A 86 -21.96 -21.36 7.78
N THR A 87 -21.49 -21.86 8.93
CA THR A 87 -20.50 -21.15 9.75
C THR A 87 -19.10 -21.37 9.15
N LEU A 88 -18.48 -20.29 8.67
CA LEU A 88 -17.16 -20.32 8.04
C LEU A 88 -16.07 -20.65 9.06
N ALA A 89 -15.03 -21.34 8.62
CA ALA A 89 -13.90 -21.73 9.44
C ALA A 89 -13.19 -20.50 10.06
N THR A 90 -12.70 -20.65 11.29
CA THR A 90 -11.67 -19.75 11.85
C THR A 90 -10.28 -20.19 11.37
N ASN A 91 -9.21 -19.54 11.85
CA ASN A 91 -7.84 -19.88 11.48
C ASN A 91 -7.33 -21.18 12.17
N THR A 92 -8.04 -22.29 12.00
CA THR A 92 -7.79 -23.57 12.70
C THR A 92 -6.50 -24.26 12.27
N GLY A 93 -6.03 -24.03 11.04
CA GLY A 93 -4.76 -24.54 10.52
C GLY A 93 -3.55 -23.66 10.85
N ASN A 94 -3.70 -22.67 11.73
CA ASN A 94 -2.65 -21.75 12.18
C ASN A 94 -1.90 -21.05 11.03
N LEU A 95 -2.63 -20.57 10.01
CA LEU A 95 -2.07 -19.69 8.99
C LEU A 95 -1.40 -18.49 9.64
N ALA A 96 -0.15 -18.23 9.29
CA ALA A 96 0.57 -17.04 9.68
C ALA A 96 1.27 -16.43 8.47
N ARG A 97 1.43 -15.11 8.50
CA ARG A 97 2.16 -14.33 7.50
C ARG A 97 3.09 -13.38 8.25
N THR A 98 4.39 -13.47 8.03
CA THR A 98 5.38 -12.59 8.68
C THR A 98 4.98 -11.12 8.53
N GLY A 99 4.82 -10.41 9.65
CA GLY A 99 4.39 -9.00 9.69
C GLY A 99 2.86 -8.76 9.65
N TYR A 100 2.02 -9.78 9.53
CA TYR A 100 0.57 -9.64 9.32
C TYR A 100 -0.25 -10.54 10.26
N ALA A 101 -1.42 -10.05 10.68
CA ALA A 101 -2.44 -10.80 11.40
C ALA A 101 -3.50 -11.33 10.43
N PHE A 102 -4.06 -12.50 10.73
CA PHE A 102 -5.20 -13.06 10.00
C PHE A 102 -6.46 -12.20 10.27
N ALA A 103 -7.04 -11.65 9.21
CA ALA A 103 -8.14 -10.68 9.25
C ALA A 103 -9.45 -11.25 8.65
N GLY A 104 -9.61 -12.57 8.65
CA GLY A 104 -10.76 -13.27 8.07
C GLY A 104 -10.52 -13.76 6.65
N TRP A 105 -11.58 -13.76 5.85
CA TRP A 105 -11.64 -14.32 4.50
C TRP A 105 -12.16 -13.30 3.49
N SER A 106 -11.82 -13.48 2.21
CA SER A 106 -12.40 -12.72 1.10
C SER A 106 -12.67 -13.62 -0.10
N THR A 107 -13.64 -13.26 -0.95
CA THR A 107 -13.88 -13.95 -2.23
C THR A 107 -12.81 -13.67 -3.29
N THR A 108 -11.88 -12.73 -3.04
CA THR A 108 -10.75 -12.42 -3.94
C THR A 108 -9.42 -12.42 -3.21
N THR A 109 -8.33 -12.77 -3.90
CA THR A 109 -6.96 -12.81 -3.36
C THR A 109 -6.47 -11.47 -2.80
N ASN A 110 -6.96 -10.36 -3.36
CA ASN A 110 -6.59 -8.98 -2.99
C ASN A 110 -7.47 -8.39 -1.86
N GLY A 111 -8.49 -9.10 -1.37
CA GLY A 111 -9.36 -8.62 -0.28
C GLY A 111 -10.41 -7.57 -0.67
N THR A 112 -10.57 -7.23 -1.95
CA THR A 112 -11.57 -6.25 -2.45
C THR A 112 -12.94 -6.88 -2.72
N GLY A 113 -13.06 -8.20 -2.75
CA GLY A 113 -14.33 -8.92 -2.83
C GLY A 113 -15.10 -8.93 -1.51
N THR A 114 -16.18 -9.73 -1.46
CA THR A 114 -16.99 -9.86 -0.24
C THR A 114 -16.14 -10.43 0.88
N ASN A 115 -16.08 -9.70 1.99
CA ASN A 115 -15.21 -9.99 3.12
C ASN A 115 -16.02 -10.60 4.27
N TYR A 116 -15.48 -11.66 4.88
CA TYR A 116 -16.12 -12.43 5.95
C TYR A 116 -15.16 -12.57 7.14
N ALA A 117 -15.68 -12.50 8.37
CA ALA A 117 -14.89 -12.88 9.54
C ALA A 117 -14.78 -14.41 9.66
N GLY A 118 -13.69 -14.91 10.23
CA GLY A 118 -13.64 -16.32 10.64
C GLY A 118 -14.72 -16.60 11.68
N GLY A 119 -15.54 -17.65 11.48
CA GLY A 119 -16.72 -17.91 12.32
C GLY A 119 -17.99 -17.13 11.95
N SER A 120 -17.98 -16.28 10.92
CA SER A 120 -19.21 -15.65 10.41
C SER A 120 -20.02 -16.57 9.49
N TRP A 121 -21.29 -16.25 9.25
CA TRP A 121 -22.19 -17.04 8.40
C TRP A 121 -22.01 -16.72 6.91
N TYR A 122 -22.03 -17.77 6.09
CA TYR A 122 -22.14 -17.72 4.63
C TYR A 122 -23.52 -18.21 4.20
N MET A 123 -24.27 -17.31 3.56
CA MET A 123 -25.69 -17.48 3.25
C MET A 123 -25.98 -17.84 1.79
N ALA A 124 -25.02 -17.64 0.88
CA ALA A 124 -25.25 -17.77 -0.56
C ALA A 124 -25.25 -19.24 -1.01
N ASP A 125 -26.25 -19.63 -1.80
CA ASP A 125 -26.36 -20.96 -2.42
C ASP A 125 -25.42 -21.08 -3.64
N ALA A 126 -24.11 -20.99 -3.38
CA ALA A 126 -23.04 -21.06 -4.37
C ALA A 126 -21.76 -21.69 -3.79
N SER A 127 -20.98 -22.36 -4.63
CA SER A 127 -19.63 -22.82 -4.29
C SER A 127 -18.64 -21.64 -4.36
N VAL A 128 -17.66 -21.59 -3.46
CA VAL A 128 -16.73 -20.46 -3.37
C VAL A 128 -15.34 -20.88 -2.89
N THR A 129 -14.30 -20.18 -3.37
CA THR A 129 -12.95 -20.20 -2.79
C THR A 129 -12.76 -18.94 -1.95
N LEU A 130 -12.46 -19.13 -0.67
CA LEU A 130 -12.23 -18.06 0.29
C LEU A 130 -10.73 -17.92 0.57
N TYR A 131 -10.17 -16.77 0.21
CA TYR A 131 -8.76 -16.45 0.38
C TYR A 131 -8.52 -15.81 1.74
N ALA A 132 -7.48 -16.24 2.45
CA ALA A 132 -7.11 -15.65 3.73
C ALA A 132 -6.81 -14.16 3.56
N LYS A 133 -7.53 -13.32 4.32
CA LYS A 133 -7.32 -11.88 4.39
C LYS A 133 -6.29 -11.58 5.46
N TRP A 134 -5.43 -10.61 5.18
CA TRP A 134 -4.32 -10.22 6.05
C TRP A 134 -4.40 -8.72 6.33
N SER A 135 -4.49 -8.33 7.60
CA SER A 135 -4.18 -6.97 8.04
C SER A 135 -2.73 -6.94 8.51
N GLN A 136 -2.03 -5.81 8.41
CA GLN A 136 -0.71 -5.73 9.03
C GLN A 136 -0.84 -5.91 10.55
N ALA A 137 0.13 -6.56 11.18
CA ALA A 137 0.20 -6.60 12.64
C ALA A 137 0.70 -5.22 13.13
N ALA A 138 -0.01 -4.63 14.09
CA ALA A 138 0.43 -3.39 14.70
C ALA A 138 1.84 -3.56 15.29
N ALA A 139 2.78 -2.71 14.88
CA ALA A 139 4.13 -2.74 15.41
C ALA A 139 4.14 -2.38 16.90
N SER A 140 5.19 -2.76 17.62
CA SER A 140 5.46 -2.25 18.96
C SER A 140 6.95 -1.98 19.12
N TYR A 141 7.28 -0.80 19.65
CA TYR A 141 8.66 -0.38 19.89
C TYR A 141 8.95 -0.27 21.39
N THR A 142 10.23 -0.27 21.75
CA THR A 142 10.74 0.12 23.06
C THR A 142 11.98 0.94 22.81
N ASN A 143 12.05 2.17 23.33
CA ASN A 143 13.21 3.03 23.11
C ASN A 143 14.38 2.67 24.02
N PRO A 144 15.63 2.66 23.52
CA PRO A 144 16.06 2.96 22.14
C PRO A 144 15.69 1.86 21.12
N ILE A 145 15.35 2.27 19.90
CA ILE A 145 15.14 1.32 18.78
C ILE A 145 16.46 0.90 18.12
N ILE A 146 17.50 1.75 18.14
CA ILE A 146 18.87 1.38 17.73
C ILE A 146 19.81 1.58 18.91
N THR A 147 20.36 0.48 19.41
CA THR A 147 21.22 0.41 20.62
C THR A 147 22.71 0.60 20.36
N SER A 148 23.12 0.96 19.14
CA SER A 148 24.52 1.27 18.84
C SER A 148 24.96 2.50 19.67
N PRO A 149 26.08 2.47 20.40
CA PRO A 149 26.49 3.56 21.29
C PRO A 149 26.99 4.82 20.56
N TRP A 150 27.13 4.74 19.24
CA TRP A 150 27.44 5.86 18.37
C TRP A 150 26.24 6.26 17.49
N GLY A 151 25.10 5.59 17.67
CA GLY A 151 23.92 5.68 16.81
C GLY A 151 23.22 7.03 16.97
N ALA A 152 23.33 7.86 15.94
CA ALA A 152 23.04 9.27 16.04
C ALA A 152 22.57 9.86 14.71
N ASP A 153 22.03 11.08 14.78
CA ASP A 153 21.70 11.89 13.59
C ASP A 153 20.82 11.09 12.57
N PRO A 154 19.64 10.57 13.00
CA PRO A 154 18.85 9.61 12.23
C PRO A 154 18.08 10.26 11.07
N MET A 155 17.98 9.55 9.95
CA MET A 155 17.25 9.99 8.76
C MET A 155 16.52 8.81 8.10
N VAL A 156 15.20 8.89 7.94
CA VAL A 156 14.35 7.79 7.44
C VAL A 156 13.67 8.15 6.13
N VAL A 157 13.76 7.27 5.13
CA VAL A 157 13.19 7.45 3.79
C VAL A 157 12.39 6.22 3.32
N ASP A 158 11.30 6.43 2.59
CA ASP A 158 10.68 5.39 1.74
C ASP A 158 11.61 5.09 0.56
N GLY A 159 12.14 3.87 0.50
CA GLY A 159 13.01 3.39 -0.59
C GLY A 159 12.31 3.17 -1.92
N ARG A 160 10.96 3.31 -1.96
CA ARG A 160 10.06 3.11 -3.12
C ARG A 160 9.93 1.67 -3.60
N ASP A 161 10.90 0.81 -3.29
CA ASP A 161 10.79 -0.65 -3.43
C ASP A 161 9.78 -1.29 -2.46
N GLY A 162 9.34 -0.54 -1.44
CA GLY A 162 8.41 -0.99 -0.39
C GLY A 162 9.04 -1.11 0.99
N LEU A 163 10.32 -0.75 1.14
CA LEU A 163 11.05 -0.73 2.40
C LEU A 163 11.31 0.71 2.86
N ALA A 164 11.27 0.96 4.17
CA ALA A 164 11.96 2.11 4.73
C ALA A 164 13.47 1.87 4.71
N TYR A 165 14.25 2.92 4.54
CA TYR A 165 15.68 2.95 4.80
C TYR A 165 16.01 4.01 5.85
N MET A 166 16.70 3.62 6.92
CA MET A 166 17.26 4.54 7.90
C MET A 166 18.75 4.72 7.61
N TYR A 167 19.19 5.95 7.46
CA TYR A 167 20.59 6.37 7.41
C TYR A 167 20.90 7.06 8.75
N PHE A 168 22.05 6.81 9.34
CA PHE A 168 22.42 7.42 10.63
C PHE A 168 23.93 7.40 10.84
N THR A 169 24.46 8.37 11.60
CA THR A 169 25.86 8.37 12.03
C THR A 169 26.13 7.16 12.94
N ASP A 170 27.23 6.43 12.71
CA ASP A 170 27.69 5.37 13.62
C ASP A 170 29.22 5.31 13.65
N GLY A 171 29.80 6.28 14.38
CA GLY A 171 31.24 6.52 14.44
C GLY A 171 31.67 7.64 13.49
N ALA A 172 32.71 7.38 12.68
CA ALA A 172 33.30 8.37 11.77
C ALA A 172 32.61 8.45 10.39
N ASP A 173 31.66 7.55 10.12
CA ASP A 173 30.87 7.41 8.89
C ASP A 173 29.45 6.95 9.23
N SER A 174 28.54 7.06 8.27
CA SER A 174 27.12 6.72 8.43
C SER A 174 26.81 5.28 8.02
N ARG A 175 25.93 4.62 8.78
CA ARG A 175 25.35 3.32 8.45
C ARG A 175 23.99 3.48 7.76
N ARG A 176 23.52 2.40 7.15
CA ARG A 176 22.16 2.29 6.64
C ARG A 176 21.53 0.96 7.06
N MET A 177 20.29 1.02 7.50
CA MET A 177 19.41 -0.11 7.79
C MET A 177 18.14 -0.03 6.96
N PHE A 178 17.37 -1.12 6.89
CA PHE A 178 16.07 -1.16 6.19
C PHE A 178 14.99 -1.83 7.04
N SER A 179 13.72 -1.48 6.80
CA SER A 179 12.58 -2.03 7.56
C SER A 179 11.30 -2.11 6.74
N GLU A 180 10.54 -3.19 6.93
CA GLU A 180 9.16 -3.33 6.43
C GLU A 180 8.13 -2.64 7.34
N ASN A 181 8.49 -2.29 8.59
CA ASN A 181 7.53 -1.87 9.62
C ASN A 181 8.00 -0.72 10.53
N LEU A 182 9.03 0.03 10.13
CA LEU A 182 9.56 1.22 10.81
C LEU A 182 10.16 1.03 12.22
N VAL A 183 10.04 -0.18 12.80
CA VAL A 183 10.55 -0.52 14.14
C VAL A 183 11.63 -1.61 14.07
N ASN A 184 11.42 -2.66 13.29
CA ASN A 184 12.35 -3.76 13.15
C ASN A 184 13.33 -3.46 12.01
N TRP A 185 14.53 -3.00 12.36
CA TRP A 185 15.55 -2.58 11.41
C TRP A 185 16.57 -3.69 11.14
N SER A 186 16.77 -4.00 9.86
CA SER A 186 17.78 -4.95 9.36
C SER A 186 19.01 -4.21 8.85
N ASN A 187 20.21 -4.72 9.11
CA ASN A 187 21.47 -4.13 8.63
C ASN A 187 21.56 -4.17 7.09
N GLY A 188 21.71 -3.01 6.46
CA GLY A 188 22.09 -2.90 5.05
C GLY A 188 23.61 -2.94 4.86
N ALA A 189 24.05 -2.88 3.60
CA ALA A 189 25.47 -2.68 3.29
C ALA A 189 25.95 -1.32 3.84
N ALA A 190 27.17 -1.30 4.38
CA ALA A 190 27.82 -0.10 4.92
C ALA A 190 28.00 1.00 3.87
N MET A 191 28.10 2.27 4.31
CA MET A 191 28.17 3.43 3.43
C MET A 191 29.29 4.39 3.83
N THR A 192 29.89 5.06 2.84
CA THR A 192 30.93 6.09 3.06
C THR A 192 30.34 7.48 2.83
N ILE A 193 29.38 7.81 3.68
CA ILE A 193 28.79 9.15 3.82
C ILE A 193 29.17 9.62 5.21
N LYS A 194 29.56 10.88 5.36
CA LYS A 194 29.96 11.43 6.66
C LYS A 194 28.75 11.63 7.59
N ALA A 195 29.02 12.03 8.83
CA ALA A 195 28.00 12.20 9.88
C ALA A 195 26.87 13.17 9.46
N ALA A 196 25.72 13.06 10.14
CA ALA A 196 24.45 13.70 9.80
C ALA A 196 24.02 13.45 8.34
N PRO A 197 23.72 12.19 7.99
CA PRO A 197 23.33 11.82 6.64
C PRO A 197 21.91 12.31 6.33
N HIS A 198 21.76 13.08 5.24
CA HIS A 198 20.45 13.46 4.71
C HIS A 198 20.29 12.92 3.29
N VAL A 199 19.25 12.13 3.07
CA VAL A 199 19.04 11.36 1.84
C VAL A 199 17.66 11.64 1.29
N TYR A 200 17.53 11.86 -0.01
CA TYR A 200 16.24 12.05 -0.68
C TYR A 200 16.28 11.54 -2.13
N TYR A 201 15.09 11.47 -2.75
CA TYR A 201 14.96 11.14 -4.17
C TYR A 201 14.61 12.39 -4.98
N ASP A 202 15.49 12.78 -5.90
CA ASP A 202 15.22 13.81 -6.90
C ASP A 202 14.38 13.20 -8.04
N GLN A 203 13.07 13.46 -7.99
CA GLN A 203 12.10 12.93 -8.95
C GLN A 203 12.42 13.34 -10.41
N PRO A 204 12.66 14.63 -10.74
CA PRO A 204 13.14 15.05 -12.06
C PRO A 204 14.35 14.31 -12.63
N SER A 205 15.38 13.97 -11.83
CA SER A 205 16.57 13.27 -12.32
C SER A 205 16.56 11.76 -12.06
N SER A 206 15.45 11.22 -11.55
CA SER A 206 15.29 9.82 -11.14
C SER A 206 16.40 9.29 -10.21
N THR A 207 17.00 10.17 -9.40
CA THR A 207 18.28 9.92 -8.72
C THR A 207 18.17 10.15 -7.22
N TRP A 208 18.71 9.22 -6.44
CA TRP A 208 18.93 9.36 -5.01
C TRP A 208 20.10 10.31 -4.74
N ILE A 209 19.83 11.38 -4.01
CA ILE A 209 20.86 12.30 -3.52
C ILE A 209 21.16 11.92 -2.07
N LEU A 210 22.44 11.72 -1.76
CA LEU A 210 22.89 11.35 -0.42
C LEU A 210 23.92 12.37 0.06
N MET A 211 23.48 13.24 0.98
CA MET A 211 24.27 14.25 1.66
C MET A 211 24.75 13.75 3.03
N GLY A 212 25.78 14.41 3.53
CA GLY A 212 26.29 14.31 4.90
C GLY A 212 27.39 15.35 5.09
N ASN A 213 27.93 15.48 6.30
CA ASN A 213 28.89 16.54 6.61
C ASN A 213 30.14 16.51 5.72
N MET A 214 30.24 17.50 4.81
CA MET A 214 31.26 17.63 3.76
C MET A 214 31.18 16.63 2.58
N SER A 215 30.09 15.89 2.39
CA SER A 215 29.98 14.89 1.31
C SER A 215 28.61 14.85 0.64
N VAL A 216 28.57 14.87 -0.69
CA VAL A 216 27.34 14.63 -1.48
C VAL A 216 27.60 13.56 -2.55
N ARG A 217 26.60 12.70 -2.78
CA ARG A 217 26.65 11.57 -3.72
C ARG A 217 25.34 11.42 -4.49
N GLN A 218 25.41 10.80 -5.66
CA GLN A 218 24.28 10.52 -6.54
C GLN A 218 24.22 9.03 -6.90
N SER A 219 23.06 8.41 -6.69
CA SER A 219 22.82 6.97 -6.82
C SER A 219 21.51 6.65 -7.53
N THR A 220 21.43 5.53 -8.25
CA THR A 220 20.19 5.07 -8.90
C THR A 220 19.30 4.19 -8.01
N SER A 221 19.70 3.95 -6.75
CA SER A 221 18.97 3.10 -5.78
C SER A 221 19.25 3.57 -4.35
N PRO A 222 18.32 3.42 -3.39
CA PRO A 222 18.62 3.67 -1.98
C PRO A 222 19.69 2.71 -1.44
N THR A 223 19.87 1.54 -2.09
CA THR A 223 20.81 0.48 -1.68
C THR A 223 22.27 0.72 -2.09
N SER A 224 22.54 1.57 -3.08
CA SER A 224 23.90 1.90 -3.53
C SER A 224 24.37 3.27 -3.02
N ILE A 225 25.69 3.40 -2.82
CA ILE A 225 26.36 4.65 -2.38
C ILE A 225 26.44 5.66 -3.54
N GLY A 226 26.54 5.16 -4.78
CA GLY A 226 26.64 6.00 -5.97
C GLY A 226 27.97 6.74 -6.11
N ASN A 227 28.03 7.61 -7.12
CA ASN A 227 29.19 8.43 -7.41
C ASN A 227 29.26 9.64 -6.46
N ALA A 228 30.47 10.06 -6.09
CA ALA A 228 30.66 11.33 -5.39
C ALA A 228 30.45 12.51 -6.34
N VAL A 229 29.81 13.58 -5.86
CA VAL A 229 29.47 14.76 -6.66
C VAL A 229 29.84 16.03 -5.90
N THR A 230 30.56 16.93 -6.56
CA THR A 230 30.87 18.26 -6.03
C THR A 230 29.67 19.18 -6.21
N LEU A 231 28.98 19.52 -5.12
CA LEU A 231 28.07 20.67 -5.13
C LEU A 231 28.89 21.94 -5.32
N LEU A 232 28.85 22.52 -6.52
CA LEU A 232 29.51 23.80 -6.79
C LEU A 232 28.90 24.88 -5.88
N GLY A 233 29.75 25.63 -5.19
CA GLY A 233 29.34 26.62 -4.20
C GLY A 233 29.06 26.07 -2.79
N TYR A 234 29.07 24.75 -2.56
CA TYR A 234 29.00 24.20 -1.20
C TYR A 234 30.40 24.12 -0.57
N ASP A 235 30.73 25.12 0.26
CA ASP A 235 31.87 25.06 1.16
C ASP A 235 31.37 24.96 2.62
N HIS A 236 31.83 23.93 3.32
CA HIS A 236 31.48 23.66 4.73
C HIS A 236 31.98 24.76 5.68
N ALA A 237 33.08 25.45 5.36
CA ALA A 237 33.59 26.55 6.18
C ALA A 237 32.70 27.81 6.13
N THR A 238 31.92 28.00 5.07
CA THR A 238 31.00 29.14 4.88
C THR A 238 29.53 28.80 5.03
N LEU A 239 29.09 27.58 4.66
CA LEU A 239 27.68 27.18 4.69
C LEU A 239 27.27 26.31 5.89
N GLY A 240 28.22 25.78 6.66
CA GLY A 240 27.94 24.96 7.84
C GLY A 240 27.79 23.46 7.58
N PHE A 241 27.11 22.79 8.51
CA PHE A 241 27.04 21.34 8.69
C PHE A 241 25.59 20.90 8.96
N ASP A 242 25.33 19.61 9.14
CA ASP A 242 24.01 18.97 9.25
C ASP A 242 23.05 19.44 8.14
N PRO A 243 23.25 18.95 6.89
CA PRO A 243 22.47 19.39 5.74
C PRO A 243 21.04 18.84 5.77
N TRP A 244 20.05 19.68 5.45
CA TRP A 244 18.66 19.26 5.19
C TRP A 244 18.14 19.90 3.91
N GLN A 245 17.78 19.09 2.92
CA GLN A 245 17.11 19.55 1.71
C GLN A 245 15.59 19.53 1.90
N PHE A 246 14.93 20.56 1.37
CA PHE A 246 13.48 20.60 1.23
C PHE A 246 13.11 21.29 -0.09
N THR A 247 12.35 20.61 -0.95
CA THR A 247 11.71 21.21 -2.14
C THR A 247 10.36 21.81 -1.75
N ASP A 248 10.18 23.12 -1.87
CA ASP A 248 8.93 23.77 -1.47
C ASP A 248 7.81 23.48 -2.49
N PRO A 249 6.70 22.79 -2.12
CA PRO A 249 5.62 22.50 -3.04
C PRO A 249 4.81 23.74 -3.46
N ALA A 250 5.08 24.92 -2.90
CA ALA A 250 4.44 26.18 -3.32
C ALA A 250 5.14 26.91 -4.48
N ASP A 251 6.44 26.69 -4.70
CA ASP A 251 7.18 27.29 -5.82
C ASP A 251 8.07 26.30 -6.60
N SER A 252 8.02 25.01 -6.24
CA SER A 252 8.77 23.89 -6.82
C SER A 252 10.30 24.03 -6.74
N LYS A 253 10.83 24.89 -5.87
CA LYS A 253 12.27 25.11 -5.70
C LYS A 253 12.86 24.32 -4.55
N SER A 254 14.10 23.88 -4.71
CA SER A 254 14.88 23.23 -3.65
C SER A 254 15.65 24.22 -2.79
N TYR A 255 15.59 23.99 -1.48
CA TYR A 255 16.27 24.77 -0.46
C TYR A 255 17.10 23.84 0.42
N LEU A 256 18.35 24.21 0.69
CA LEU A 256 19.27 23.50 1.57
C LEU A 256 19.50 24.33 2.85
N TYR A 257 19.05 23.76 3.97
CA TYR A 257 19.15 24.30 5.33
C TYR A 257 20.29 23.61 6.05
N ASN A 258 21.09 24.36 6.81
CA ASN A 258 22.24 23.79 7.54
C ASN A 258 22.25 24.24 9.02
N GLY A 259 22.78 23.40 9.89
CA GLY A 259 23.36 23.76 11.19
C GLY A 259 24.65 24.59 11.04
N GLY A 260 25.08 25.30 12.09
CA GLY A 260 26.24 26.19 11.93
C GLY A 260 26.74 26.89 13.20
N TRP A 261 27.94 26.50 13.65
CA TRP A 261 28.66 27.14 14.75
C TRP A 261 28.74 28.66 14.56
N GLN A 262 28.48 29.42 15.62
CA GLN A 262 28.51 30.89 15.61
C GLN A 262 27.49 31.49 14.62
N TYR A 263 26.21 31.09 14.74
CA TYR A 263 25.08 31.64 13.99
C TYR A 263 25.13 31.41 12.46
N ARG A 264 25.84 30.38 12.00
CA ARG A 264 26.01 30.09 10.55
C ARG A 264 24.91 29.22 9.95
N HIS A 265 23.70 29.30 10.48
CA HIS A 265 22.54 28.72 9.82
C HIS A 265 22.32 29.43 8.49
N ALA A 266 22.01 28.68 7.43
CA ALA A 266 21.83 29.22 6.08
C ALA A 266 20.61 28.58 5.40
N ILE A 267 19.86 29.35 4.59
CA ILE A 267 18.95 28.82 3.56
C ILE A 267 19.60 29.08 2.21
N ASN A 268 19.86 28.03 1.46
CA ASN A 268 20.52 28.09 0.18
C ASN A 268 19.57 27.58 -0.91
N GLN A 269 19.14 28.44 -1.83
CA GLN A 269 18.42 27.95 -3.01
C GLN A 269 19.37 27.11 -3.85
N LEU A 270 18.97 25.90 -4.23
CA LEU A 270 19.70 25.09 -5.18
C LEU A 270 19.26 25.41 -6.62
N SER A 271 20.14 25.16 -7.59
CA SER A 271 19.86 25.27 -9.03
C SER A 271 18.95 24.18 -9.56
N SER A 272 19.02 23.00 -8.97
CA SER A 272 18.07 21.90 -9.06
C SER A 272 18.15 21.09 -7.77
N PRO A 273 17.27 20.09 -7.53
CA PRO A 273 17.40 19.23 -6.37
C PRO A 273 18.69 18.39 -6.36
N ALA A 274 19.50 18.41 -7.43
CA ALA A 274 20.76 17.64 -7.52
C ALA A 274 22.03 18.51 -7.63
N GLN A 275 21.95 19.84 -7.55
CA GLN A 275 23.01 20.76 -7.99
C GLN A 275 23.27 21.98 -7.08
N SER A 276 24.12 22.89 -7.57
CA SER A 276 24.77 24.02 -6.90
C SER A 276 23.88 25.00 -6.13
N VAL A 277 24.48 25.67 -5.15
CA VAL A 277 23.88 26.83 -4.48
C VAL A 277 23.84 28.03 -5.44
N GLN A 278 22.65 28.61 -5.64
CA GLN A 278 22.42 29.81 -6.46
C GLN A 278 22.23 31.09 -5.65
N THR A 279 21.61 30.99 -4.47
CA THR A 279 21.20 32.16 -3.69
C THR A 279 21.21 31.82 -2.21
N VAL A 280 22.07 32.48 -1.45
CA VAL A 280 22.03 32.47 0.01
C VAL A 280 20.95 33.46 0.45
N TYR A 281 19.89 32.96 1.09
CA TYR A 281 18.89 33.81 1.71
C TYR A 281 19.36 34.18 3.13
N PRO A 282 19.59 35.46 3.45
CA PRO A 282 19.84 35.88 4.83
C PRO A 282 18.56 35.66 5.64
N HIS A 283 18.69 35.05 6.82
CA HIS A 283 17.55 34.78 7.68
C HIS A 283 17.00 36.04 8.32
N PHE A 284 15.74 36.35 8.03
CA PHE A 284 14.93 37.21 8.88
C PHE A 284 14.25 36.31 9.93
N MET A 285 14.91 36.13 11.09
CA MET A 285 14.27 35.55 12.28
C MET A 285 14.23 36.57 13.42
N ASP A 286 13.10 36.65 14.10
CA ASP A 286 12.90 37.57 15.22
C ASP A 286 13.31 36.91 16.55
N GLY A 287 14.48 37.27 17.10
CA GLY A 287 14.85 36.97 18.49
C GLY A 287 16.34 36.68 18.74
N TRP A 288 16.63 35.91 19.80
CA TRP A 288 17.98 35.70 20.35
C TRP A 288 18.48 34.27 20.11
N TRP A 289 19.56 34.12 19.34
CA TRP A 289 19.94 32.84 18.74
C TRP A 289 20.89 31.96 19.59
N GLY A 290 21.22 32.34 20.82
CA GLY A 290 22.40 31.81 21.54
C GLY A 290 22.41 30.31 21.84
N ASP A 291 21.24 29.68 21.91
CA ASP A 291 21.09 28.25 22.21
C ASP A 291 21.03 27.34 20.96
N ILE A 292 20.89 27.88 19.74
CA ILE A 292 20.67 27.08 18.52
C ILE A 292 22.01 26.53 18.00
N TRP A 293 22.01 25.27 17.56
CA TRP A 293 23.24 24.55 17.19
C TRP A 293 23.17 23.91 15.80
N GLU A 294 22.30 22.91 15.62
CA GLU A 294 22.45 21.90 14.55
C GLU A 294 21.17 21.09 14.28
N GLY A 295 21.25 20.04 13.45
CA GLY A 295 20.15 19.12 13.13
C GLY A 295 18.86 19.79 12.62
N PRO A 296 18.89 20.49 11.47
CA PRO A 296 17.68 21.05 10.86
C PRO A 296 16.76 19.95 10.30
N THR A 297 15.45 20.11 10.45
CA THR A 297 14.42 19.42 9.67
C THR A 297 13.34 20.41 9.29
N VAL A 298 12.99 20.48 8.00
CA VAL A 298 11.99 21.41 7.48
C VAL A 298 10.88 20.68 6.74
N LEU A 299 9.64 21.00 7.11
CA LEU A 299 8.43 20.48 6.49
C LEU A 299 7.34 21.55 6.42
N LYS A 300 6.30 21.26 5.63
CA LYS A 300 5.09 22.09 5.53
C LYS A 300 3.90 21.32 6.11
N HIS A 301 3.12 21.97 6.97
CA HIS A 301 1.88 21.42 7.50
C HIS A 301 0.77 22.48 7.39
N GLY A 302 -0.25 22.19 6.58
CA GLY A 302 -1.26 23.17 6.17
C GLY A 302 -0.64 24.36 5.42
N SER A 303 -0.98 25.57 5.83
CA SER A 303 -0.41 26.83 5.31
C SER A 303 0.96 27.19 5.90
N THR A 304 1.43 26.47 6.93
CA THR A 304 2.56 26.87 7.77
C THR A 304 3.79 26.00 7.48
N TYR A 305 4.95 26.63 7.40
CA TYR A 305 6.25 25.95 7.32
C TYR A 305 6.82 25.83 8.73
N TYR A 306 7.40 24.68 9.04
CA TYR A 306 8.00 24.36 10.33
C TYR A 306 9.46 24.01 10.12
N TRP A 307 10.34 24.65 10.88
CA TRP A 307 11.76 24.31 10.95
C TRP A 307 12.06 23.86 12.38
N PHE A 308 12.32 22.56 12.52
CA PHE A 308 12.80 21.93 13.75
C PHE A 308 14.33 21.97 13.78
N PHE A 309 14.91 22.25 14.94
CA PHE A 309 16.36 22.36 15.12
C PHE A 309 16.75 22.01 16.56
N SER A 310 17.99 21.56 16.74
CA SER A 310 18.50 21.18 18.05
C SER A 310 19.14 22.38 18.77
N LEU A 311 18.80 22.49 20.06
CA LEU A 311 19.32 23.49 20.99
C LEU A 311 20.34 22.84 21.93
N ASN A 312 21.43 23.56 22.23
CA ASN A 312 22.68 23.05 22.82
C ASN A 312 23.41 22.05 21.88
N GLY A 313 24.60 21.57 22.26
CA GLY A 313 25.38 20.62 21.43
C GLY A 313 25.12 19.14 21.74
N ALA A 314 25.18 18.26 20.72
CA ALA A 314 24.83 16.83 20.81
C ALA A 314 25.47 16.00 21.94
N SER A 315 26.66 16.38 22.44
CA SER A 315 27.30 15.63 23.54
C SER A 315 26.66 15.89 24.91
N GLN A 316 25.79 16.90 25.03
CA GLN A 316 25.24 17.36 26.30
C GLN A 316 23.88 16.73 26.63
N LYS A 317 23.64 16.37 27.90
CA LYS A 317 22.32 15.94 28.38
C LYS A 317 21.23 17.01 28.27
N ALA A 318 21.62 18.27 28.08
CA ALA A 318 20.75 19.43 27.87
C ALA A 318 20.27 19.60 26.40
N TYR A 319 20.82 18.82 25.47
CA TYR A 319 20.38 18.80 24.07
C TYR A 319 18.87 18.58 23.98
N ARG A 320 18.17 19.44 23.24
CA ARG A 320 16.70 19.49 23.22
C ARG A 320 16.19 19.97 21.85
N LEU A 321 14.99 19.55 21.46
CA LEU A 321 14.41 19.87 20.15
C LEU A 321 13.50 21.10 20.24
N GLY A 322 13.86 22.17 19.53
CA GLY A 322 13.05 23.37 19.34
C GLY A 322 12.44 23.46 17.94
N TYR A 323 11.60 24.46 17.71
CA TYR A 323 11.06 24.75 16.38
C TYR A 323 10.75 26.25 16.16
N ALA A 324 10.70 26.64 14.89
CA ALA A 324 10.21 27.93 14.42
C ALA A 324 9.17 27.74 13.30
N THR A 325 8.32 28.74 13.11
CA THR A 325 7.26 28.74 12.09
C THR A 325 7.41 29.89 11.10
N ALA A 326 7.00 29.67 9.85
CA ALA A 326 7.05 30.70 8.81
C ALA A 326 5.87 30.60 7.81
N PRO A 327 5.50 31.71 7.15
CA PRO A 327 4.55 31.70 6.03
C PRO A 327 5.17 31.21 4.70
N SER A 328 6.49 31.04 4.64
CA SER A 328 7.20 30.47 3.48
C SER A 328 8.45 29.71 3.91
N SER A 329 8.96 28.82 3.05
CA SER A 329 10.28 28.18 3.18
C SER A 329 11.44 29.17 3.42
N LYS A 330 11.32 30.40 2.94
CA LYS A 330 12.35 31.44 3.04
C LYS A 330 12.20 32.30 4.31
N GLY A 331 11.27 31.96 5.20
CA GLY A 331 10.90 32.79 6.34
C GLY A 331 9.86 33.88 6.00
N PRO A 332 9.81 34.98 6.77
CA PRO A 332 10.53 35.18 8.02
C PRO A 332 10.14 34.12 9.05
N TRP A 333 11.11 33.64 9.85
CA TRP A 333 10.88 32.56 10.81
C TRP A 333 10.67 33.13 12.21
N LYS A 334 9.51 32.80 12.80
CA LYS A 334 9.15 33.12 14.17
C LYS A 334 9.43 31.93 15.07
N MET A 335 10.36 32.11 16.00
CA MET A 335 10.64 31.15 17.07
C MET A 335 9.40 30.96 17.95
N ALA A 336 9.07 29.71 18.26
CA ALA A 336 8.03 29.38 19.22
C ALA A 336 8.57 29.52 20.65
N THR A 337 8.62 30.78 21.11
CA THR A 337 8.97 31.28 22.46
C THR A 337 10.25 30.74 23.15
N TRP A 338 10.92 31.63 23.88
CA TRP A 338 12.24 31.39 24.45
C TRP A 338 12.23 30.62 25.78
N ASP A 339 11.09 30.07 26.18
CA ASP A 339 10.88 29.32 27.41
C ASP A 339 11.12 27.81 27.24
N ASN A 340 11.59 27.15 28.30
CA ASN A 340 11.86 25.70 28.34
C ASN A 340 10.59 24.82 28.23
N GLU A 341 9.42 25.43 28.00
CA GLU A 341 8.14 24.75 27.78
C GLU A 341 7.85 24.49 26.30
N ALA A 342 8.40 25.30 25.38
CA ALA A 342 8.15 25.16 23.94
C ALA A 342 9.06 24.13 23.23
N ALA A 343 10.03 23.52 23.93
CA ALA A 343 10.88 22.47 23.40
C ALA A 343 10.12 21.13 23.32
N ILE A 344 9.82 20.67 22.09
CA ILE A 344 8.97 19.48 21.84
C ILE A 344 9.62 18.15 22.26
N LEU A 345 10.95 18.12 22.39
CA LEU A 345 11.67 17.07 23.12
C LEU A 345 12.60 17.73 24.13
N ARG A 346 12.61 17.23 25.38
CA ARG A 346 13.43 17.75 26.47
C ARG A 346 13.88 16.67 27.44
N ARG A 347 14.98 16.96 28.16
CA ARG A 347 15.53 16.13 29.24
C ARG A 347 14.47 15.86 30.33
N SER A 348 14.45 14.63 30.84
CA SER A 348 13.62 14.19 31.96
C SER A 348 14.41 13.20 32.82
N ASP A 349 15.03 13.69 33.90
CA ASP A 349 15.86 12.85 34.78
C ASP A 349 15.07 11.71 35.43
N LEU A 350 13.79 11.94 35.73
CA LEU A 350 12.88 10.95 36.32
C LEU A 350 12.56 9.79 35.35
N GLU A 351 12.51 10.07 34.05
CA GLU A 351 12.25 9.08 32.99
C GLU A 351 13.56 8.58 32.34
N GLY A 352 14.72 9.03 32.82
CA GLY A 352 16.05 8.71 32.28
C GLY A 352 16.30 9.27 30.87
N ILE A 353 15.56 10.30 30.45
CA ILE A 353 15.69 10.92 29.12
C ILE A 353 16.78 11.99 29.17
N TYR A 354 17.86 11.78 28.42
CA TYR A 354 18.99 12.69 28.32
C TYR A 354 19.21 13.09 26.86
N GLY A 355 19.48 14.38 26.62
CA GLY A 355 19.83 14.93 25.32
C GLY A 355 18.96 14.54 24.12
N PRO A 356 17.61 14.60 24.18
CA PRO A 356 16.76 14.20 23.06
C PRO A 356 16.70 15.29 21.96
N GLY A 357 17.24 15.00 20.77
CA GLY A 357 17.27 15.95 19.64
C GLY A 357 17.74 15.31 18.34
N HIS A 358 18.23 16.10 17.39
CA HIS A 358 18.54 15.72 16.00
C HIS A 358 17.36 14.99 15.33
N PRO A 359 16.35 15.72 14.84
CA PRO A 359 15.10 15.16 14.35
C PRO A 359 15.23 14.50 12.97
N CYS A 360 14.37 13.52 12.73
CA CYS A 360 13.80 13.22 11.42
C CYS A 360 12.31 12.91 11.61
N VAL A 361 11.46 13.65 10.89
CA VAL A 361 10.00 13.48 10.94
C VAL A 361 9.54 12.69 9.73
N ILE A 362 8.68 11.68 9.93
CA ILE A 362 7.97 10.97 8.86
C ILE A 362 6.46 10.89 9.18
N GLN A 363 5.67 10.41 8.21
CA GLN A 363 4.34 9.88 8.48
C GLN A 363 4.34 8.35 8.34
N ASP A 364 3.25 7.74 8.79
CA ASP A 364 2.96 6.32 8.63
C ASP A 364 1.79 6.07 7.65
N GLY A 365 1.47 4.81 7.36
CA GLY A 365 0.44 4.45 6.39
C GLY A 365 -0.98 4.96 6.72
N ASN A 366 -1.22 5.43 7.95
CA ASN A 366 -2.47 6.07 8.38
C ASN A 366 -2.38 7.60 8.46
N GLY A 367 -1.24 8.19 8.06
CA GLY A 367 -0.97 9.63 8.18
C GLY A 367 -0.54 10.07 9.58
N THR A 368 -0.27 9.15 10.51
CA THR A 368 0.24 9.46 11.86
C THR A 368 1.64 10.04 11.73
N TRP A 369 1.94 11.14 12.44
CA TRP A 369 3.27 11.74 12.42
C TRP A 369 4.18 11.04 13.43
N TRP A 370 5.43 10.78 13.05
CA TRP A 370 6.41 10.07 13.84
C TRP A 370 7.74 10.80 13.81
N LEU A 371 8.41 10.85 14.96
CA LEU A 371 9.68 11.54 15.15
C LEU A 371 10.75 10.53 15.55
N TYR A 372 11.72 10.34 14.66
CA TYR A 372 13.02 9.72 14.96
C TYR A 372 13.95 10.79 15.52
N TYR A 373 14.72 10.43 16.54
CA TYR A 373 15.61 11.37 17.21
C TYR A 373 16.72 10.61 17.96
N GLN A 374 17.84 11.26 18.23
CA GLN A 374 18.87 10.70 19.11
C GLN A 374 18.56 11.00 20.58
N GLN A 375 18.92 10.08 21.48
CA GLN A 375 19.05 10.31 22.91
C GLN A 375 20.48 10.00 23.36
N LYS A 376 20.94 10.66 24.42
CA LYS A 376 22.16 10.28 25.14
C LYS A 376 21.97 9.02 25.97
N ILE A 377 23.00 8.17 26.05
CA ILE A 377 22.99 6.98 26.91
C ILE A 377 23.17 7.40 28.37
N SER A 378 24.27 8.09 28.67
CA SER A 378 24.67 8.57 30.00
C SER A 378 24.42 10.07 30.24
N THR A 379 24.76 10.53 31.44
CA THR A 379 24.65 11.92 31.90
C THR A 379 25.97 12.71 31.85
N ASP A 380 27.05 12.12 31.33
CA ASP A 380 28.36 12.78 31.17
C ASP A 380 28.37 13.59 29.87
N ASP A 381 28.55 14.92 29.96
CA ASP A 381 28.49 15.81 28.79
C ASP A 381 29.76 15.78 27.92
N ALA A 382 30.83 15.11 28.38
CA ALA A 382 32.07 14.91 27.63
C ALA A 382 31.99 13.71 26.67
N LEU A 383 31.06 12.78 26.88
CA LEU A 383 30.89 11.60 26.05
C LEU A 383 29.96 11.87 24.85
N TRP A 384 30.19 11.16 23.74
CA TRP A 384 29.38 11.23 22.51
C TRP A 384 28.45 10.00 22.37
N ASP A 385 28.13 9.38 23.50
CA ASP A 385 27.36 8.16 23.66
C ASP A 385 25.87 8.40 23.38
N ARG A 386 25.45 8.02 22.17
CA ARG A 386 24.15 8.35 21.59
C ARG A 386 23.50 7.08 21.02
N GLN A 387 22.17 7.05 21.03
CA GLN A 387 21.31 5.94 20.60
C GLN A 387 20.03 6.49 19.97
N ILE A 388 19.42 5.79 19.01
CA ILE A 388 18.25 6.31 18.27
C ILE A 388 16.96 5.83 18.93
N ALA A 389 16.02 6.76 19.05
CA ALA A 389 14.68 6.60 19.57
C ALA A 389 13.63 7.03 18.53
N LEU A 390 12.39 6.59 18.77
CA LEU A 390 11.21 6.85 17.96
C LEU A 390 10.04 7.13 18.90
N ASP A 391 9.30 8.22 18.71
CA ASP A 391 8.03 8.45 19.41
C ASP A 391 7.03 9.17 18.48
N PRO A 392 5.71 9.09 18.73
CA PRO A 392 4.72 9.79 17.93
C PRO A 392 4.84 11.30 18.11
N MET A 393 4.65 12.03 17.02
CA MET A 393 4.49 13.49 16.98
C MET A 393 3.04 13.82 16.64
N TRP A 394 2.55 14.98 17.06
CA TRP A 394 1.25 15.49 16.60
C TRP A 394 1.26 17.01 16.54
N PHE A 395 0.41 17.59 15.69
CA PHE A 395 0.05 18.99 15.76
C PHE A 395 -1.26 19.12 16.52
N ASP A 396 -1.38 20.08 17.42
CA ASP A 396 -2.66 20.40 18.06
C ASP A 396 -3.54 21.30 17.19
N ALA A 397 -4.73 21.65 17.68
CA ALA A 397 -5.70 22.48 16.96
C ALA A 397 -5.23 23.93 16.67
N SER A 398 -4.12 24.38 17.27
CA SER A 398 -3.46 25.66 16.94
C SER A 398 -2.35 25.52 15.89
N GLY A 399 -1.99 24.29 15.51
CA GLY A 399 -0.82 23.99 14.71
C GLY A 399 0.49 23.96 15.51
N THR A 400 0.42 23.85 16.84
CA THR A 400 1.63 23.65 17.66
C THR A 400 2.05 22.18 17.60
N PRO A 401 3.29 21.85 17.17
CA PRO A 401 3.82 20.50 17.23
C PRO A 401 4.11 20.09 18.68
N HIS A 402 3.90 18.81 18.96
CA HIS A 402 4.16 18.16 20.25
C HIS A 402 4.76 16.77 20.01
N ALA A 403 5.60 16.33 20.93
CA ALA A 403 6.05 14.95 21.05
C ALA A 403 6.25 14.61 22.55
N ARG A 404 6.46 13.33 22.87
CA ARG A 404 6.92 12.93 24.22
C ARG A 404 8.00 11.87 24.10
N PRO A 405 9.25 12.15 24.50
CA PRO A 405 10.32 11.18 24.45
C PRO A 405 10.10 10.06 25.47
N THR A 406 10.36 8.81 25.08
CA THR A 406 10.25 7.64 25.94
C THR A 406 11.53 6.81 25.99
N ARG A 407 11.64 5.93 26.99
CA ARG A 407 12.74 4.97 27.19
C ARG A 407 12.22 3.76 27.96
N GLY A 408 12.77 2.58 27.70
CA GLY A 408 12.65 1.37 28.53
C GLY A 408 11.25 0.76 28.71
N SER A 409 10.21 1.28 28.04
CA SER A 409 8.85 0.75 28.10
C SER A 409 8.27 0.56 26.70
N ALA A 410 7.54 -0.54 26.51
CA ALA A 410 6.92 -0.85 25.22
C ALA A 410 5.75 0.08 24.89
N LYS A 411 5.59 0.41 23.60
CA LYS A 411 4.57 1.29 23.05
C LYS A 411 4.02 0.73 21.71
N PRO A 412 2.78 1.03 21.32
CA PRO A 412 2.30 0.81 19.94
C PRO A 412 3.15 1.63 18.96
N GLY A 413 3.58 1.03 17.86
CA GLY A 413 4.43 1.66 16.84
C GLY A 413 3.69 2.05 15.56
N PRO A 414 4.43 2.50 14.53
CA PRO A 414 3.89 2.92 13.25
C PRO A 414 3.14 1.83 12.49
N ASN A 415 2.22 2.26 11.62
CA ASN A 415 1.51 1.44 10.64
C ASN A 415 2.21 1.57 9.27
N SER A 416 2.33 0.50 8.49
CA SER A 416 2.91 0.58 7.13
C SER A 416 1.80 0.60 6.06
N PRO A 417 2.07 1.01 4.80
CA PRO A 417 3.37 1.36 4.20
C PRO A 417 4.01 2.63 4.77
N VAL A 418 5.27 2.85 4.38
CA VAL A 418 6.12 3.94 4.86
C VAL A 418 5.82 5.21 4.07
N THR A 419 5.35 6.27 4.73
CA THR A 419 5.10 7.57 4.09
C THR A 419 6.08 8.61 4.63
N THR A 420 7.35 8.51 4.19
CA THR A 420 8.31 9.58 4.51
C THR A 420 7.81 10.91 3.97
N ILE A 421 7.87 11.95 4.80
CA ILE A 421 7.51 13.32 4.44
C ILE A 421 8.65 13.92 3.61
N TRP A 422 8.79 13.43 2.39
CA TRP A 422 9.21 14.32 1.34
C TRP A 422 8.07 15.30 1.09
N PRO A 423 8.37 16.57 0.79
CA PRO A 423 7.39 17.39 0.09
C PRO A 423 7.12 16.69 -1.24
N THR A 424 5.98 15.99 -1.32
CA THR A 424 5.64 15.21 -2.49
C THR A 424 5.49 16.18 -3.65
N VAL A 425 6.41 16.11 -4.60
CA VAL A 425 6.35 16.97 -5.78
C VAL A 425 5.07 16.61 -6.50
N SER A 426 4.11 17.55 -6.48
CA SER A 426 2.77 17.40 -7.03
C SER A 426 2.83 16.68 -8.39
N ALA A 427 2.33 15.45 -8.45
CA ALA A 427 2.30 14.67 -9.68
C ALA A 427 1.29 15.25 -10.70
N VAL A 428 0.46 16.21 -10.25
CA VAL A 428 -0.38 17.07 -11.09
C VAL A 428 0.50 17.91 -12.03
N ASN A 429 0.33 17.69 -13.34
CA ASN A 429 1.00 18.32 -14.48
C ASN A 429 2.53 18.15 -14.57
N THR A 430 3.18 17.59 -13.55
CA THR A 430 4.62 17.28 -13.49
C THR A 430 4.98 16.10 -14.40
N VAL A 431 6.00 16.28 -15.25
CA VAL A 431 6.57 15.19 -16.07
C VAL A 431 7.36 14.24 -15.17
N ILE A 432 7.05 12.95 -15.31
CA ILE A 432 7.69 11.82 -14.64
C ILE A 432 8.36 10.99 -15.72
N GLU A 433 9.69 10.90 -15.69
CA GLU A 433 10.45 10.05 -16.62
C GLU A 433 10.09 8.58 -16.39
N ALA A 434 9.92 7.82 -17.46
CA ALA A 434 9.37 6.48 -17.40
C ALA A 434 10.24 5.53 -16.57
N GLU A 435 11.57 5.69 -16.61
CA GLU A 435 12.49 4.84 -15.86
C GLU A 435 12.66 5.21 -14.36
N SER A 436 11.85 6.14 -13.84
CA SER A 436 11.79 6.48 -12.41
C SER A 436 11.06 5.45 -11.52
N TYR A 437 10.67 4.31 -12.10
CA TYR A 437 9.84 3.30 -11.43
C TYR A 437 10.58 2.51 -10.34
N ALA A 438 9.81 2.07 -9.36
CA ALA A 438 10.21 1.12 -8.34
C ALA A 438 10.25 -0.31 -8.92
N GLY A 439 11.45 -0.88 -9.03
CA GLY A 439 11.64 -2.28 -9.42
C GLY A 439 13.07 -2.60 -9.81
N SER A 440 13.30 -3.86 -10.19
CA SER A 440 14.50 -4.25 -10.93
C SER A 440 14.37 -3.83 -12.41
N ALA A 441 15.50 -3.52 -13.06
CA ALA A 441 15.51 -2.83 -14.34
C ALA A 441 15.00 -3.69 -15.52
N ILE A 442 13.69 -3.64 -15.77
CA ILE A 442 13.07 -3.96 -17.06
C ILE A 442 13.56 -2.93 -18.10
N GLY A 443 14.44 -3.37 -19.01
CA GLY A 443 14.57 -2.80 -20.35
C GLY A 443 14.92 -1.32 -20.50
N ILE A 444 15.52 -0.67 -19.49
CA ILE A 444 16.03 0.71 -19.62
C ILE A 444 17.07 0.74 -20.74
N MET A 445 16.86 1.59 -21.74
CA MET A 445 17.69 1.68 -22.94
C MET A 445 17.82 3.12 -23.43
N ALA A 446 18.77 3.36 -24.34
CA ALA A 446 18.79 4.57 -25.14
C ALA A 446 17.76 4.49 -26.28
N ASP A 447 17.09 5.59 -26.57
CA ASP A 447 16.33 5.78 -27.82
C ASP A 447 17.25 6.22 -28.97
N ASP A 448 16.64 6.42 -30.14
CA ASP A 448 17.36 6.69 -31.39
C ASP A 448 18.05 8.08 -31.41
N VAL A 449 17.82 8.93 -30.39
CA VAL A 449 18.51 10.22 -30.17
C VAL A 449 19.29 10.26 -28.83
N GLY A 450 19.46 9.11 -28.17
CA GLY A 450 20.29 8.96 -26.96
C GLY A 450 19.59 9.28 -25.64
N ARG A 451 18.27 9.53 -25.64
CA ARG A 451 17.50 9.72 -24.40
C ARG A 451 17.29 8.37 -23.72
N ARG A 452 17.26 8.36 -22.38
CA ARG A 452 16.90 7.16 -21.62
C ARG A 452 15.39 6.95 -21.71
N VAL A 453 14.97 5.71 -21.93
CA VAL A 453 13.57 5.30 -22.05
C VAL A 453 13.39 3.88 -21.50
N VAL A 454 12.17 3.50 -21.15
CA VAL A 454 11.83 2.11 -20.81
C VAL A 454 11.37 1.39 -22.07
N GLY A 455 12.23 0.50 -22.59
CA GLY A 455 11.94 -0.37 -23.74
C GLY A 455 11.74 -1.83 -23.33
N ASN A 456 11.57 -2.71 -24.33
CA ASN A 456 11.28 -4.13 -24.13
C ASN A 456 10.08 -4.39 -23.19
N LEU A 457 9.09 -3.47 -23.22
CA LEU A 457 7.88 -3.54 -22.42
C LEU A 457 6.92 -4.55 -23.03
N LYS A 458 7.03 -5.80 -22.57
CA LYS A 458 6.24 -6.93 -23.07
C LYS A 458 4.85 -7.00 -22.42
N GLY A 459 3.96 -7.81 -22.99
CA GLY A 459 2.67 -8.13 -22.35
C GLY A 459 2.88 -8.71 -20.94
N ARG A 460 2.18 -8.14 -19.96
CA ARG A 460 2.31 -8.35 -18.50
C ARG A 460 3.55 -7.74 -17.82
N ALA A 461 4.36 -6.95 -18.52
CA ALA A 461 5.32 -6.07 -17.85
C ALA A 461 4.57 -4.98 -17.04
N TYR A 462 5.17 -4.47 -15.98
CA TYR A 462 4.59 -3.38 -15.19
C TYR A 462 5.66 -2.44 -14.65
N LEU A 463 5.29 -1.18 -14.46
CA LEU A 463 6.12 -0.11 -13.89
C LEU A 463 5.36 0.50 -12.71
N ALA A 464 5.92 0.42 -11.50
CA ALA A 464 5.30 0.93 -10.29
C ALA A 464 5.90 2.28 -9.87
N TYR A 465 5.07 3.24 -9.50
CA TYR A 465 5.46 4.57 -9.04
C TYR A 465 4.78 4.79 -7.69
N ARG A 466 5.59 4.88 -6.62
CA ARG A 466 5.07 5.00 -5.26
C ARG A 466 4.73 6.44 -4.90
N HIS A 467 3.75 6.59 -4.01
CA HIS A 467 3.48 7.84 -3.29
C HIS A 467 3.41 9.08 -4.19
N LEU A 468 2.66 9.01 -5.30
CA LEU A 468 2.35 10.18 -6.12
C LEU A 468 1.25 10.99 -5.44
N ASP A 469 1.50 12.27 -5.12
CA ASP A 469 0.47 13.17 -4.59
C ASP A 469 -0.25 13.91 -5.71
N PHE A 470 -1.57 13.76 -5.74
CA PHE A 470 -2.48 14.47 -6.63
C PHE A 470 -3.19 15.66 -5.95
N GLY A 471 -2.92 15.90 -4.66
CA GLY A 471 -3.49 16.98 -3.88
C GLY A 471 -5.00 16.83 -3.64
N SER A 472 -5.62 17.84 -3.04
CA SER A 472 -7.06 17.86 -2.75
C SER A 472 -7.94 18.12 -3.97
N THR A 473 -7.43 18.82 -4.99
CA THR A 473 -8.12 19.01 -6.28
C THR A 473 -8.12 17.73 -7.12
N GLY A 474 -7.04 16.96 -7.04
CA GLY A 474 -6.87 15.70 -7.74
C GLY A 474 -6.50 15.80 -9.22
N VAL A 475 -6.47 14.64 -9.87
CA VAL A 475 -6.20 14.44 -11.30
C VAL A 475 -7.28 13.55 -11.93
N ASN A 476 -7.71 13.88 -13.14
CA ASN A 476 -8.74 13.13 -13.88
C ASN A 476 -8.29 12.70 -15.28
N GLY A 477 -7.01 12.88 -15.62
CA GLY A 477 -6.40 12.40 -16.85
C GLY A 477 -4.94 12.07 -16.65
N VAL A 478 -4.34 11.39 -17.63
CA VAL A 478 -2.90 11.13 -17.71
C VAL A 478 -2.44 11.23 -19.16
N GLU A 479 -1.26 11.78 -19.35
CA GLU A 479 -0.63 12.01 -20.65
C GLU A 479 0.69 11.24 -20.71
N PHE A 480 0.88 10.45 -21.77
CA PHE A 480 2.05 9.60 -21.99
C PHE A 480 2.82 10.03 -23.23
N THR A 481 4.14 10.22 -23.12
CA THR A 481 5.05 10.32 -24.26
C THR A 481 5.63 8.93 -24.53
N LEU A 482 5.33 8.38 -25.70
CA LEU A 482 5.67 7.00 -26.05
C LEU A 482 5.81 6.77 -27.56
N ARG A 483 6.33 5.60 -27.93
CA ARG A 483 6.21 5.07 -29.29
C ARG A 483 5.79 3.61 -29.32
N ASN A 484 5.13 3.18 -30.39
CA ASN A 484 4.54 1.85 -30.50
C ASN A 484 5.45 0.95 -31.35
N ASP A 485 6.37 0.24 -30.69
CA ASP A 485 7.32 -0.75 -31.25
C ASP A 485 6.64 -2.04 -31.80
N LEU A 486 5.35 -1.98 -32.14
CA LEU A 486 4.46 -3.10 -32.53
C LEU A 486 4.85 -3.75 -33.87
N ASN A 487 5.92 -4.55 -33.92
CA ASN A 487 6.23 -5.32 -35.14
C ASN A 487 6.96 -6.67 -34.91
N LEU A 488 6.29 -7.62 -34.26
CA LEU A 488 6.56 -9.07 -34.42
C LEU A 488 5.26 -9.89 -34.59
N THR A 489 4.31 -9.36 -35.39
CA THR A 489 2.97 -9.91 -35.72
C THR A 489 2.00 -10.09 -34.53
N GLY A 490 0.69 -9.99 -34.78
CA GLY A 490 -0.38 -10.27 -33.80
C GLY A 490 -1.36 -9.12 -33.57
N GLY A 491 -0.84 -7.91 -33.34
CA GLY A 491 -1.66 -6.71 -33.10
C GLY A 491 -2.11 -6.52 -31.64
N THR A 492 -2.58 -5.30 -31.37
CA THR A 492 -3.17 -4.75 -30.12
C THR A 492 -2.40 -4.90 -28.79
N GLY A 493 -2.54 -3.86 -27.96
CA GLY A 493 -2.04 -3.78 -26.59
C GLY A 493 -2.61 -2.53 -25.90
N SER A 494 -2.25 -2.32 -24.64
CA SER A 494 -2.65 -1.12 -23.87
C SER A 494 -1.66 -0.81 -22.74
N ILE A 495 -1.72 0.42 -22.23
CA ILE A 495 -1.24 0.76 -20.89
C ILE A 495 -2.47 0.83 -19.98
N GLU A 496 -2.59 -0.09 -19.05
CA GLU A 496 -3.53 0.00 -17.93
C GLU A 496 -2.92 0.85 -16.82
N VAL A 497 -3.67 1.83 -16.32
CA VAL A 497 -3.31 2.62 -15.15
C VAL A 497 -4.07 2.05 -13.97
N ARG A 498 -3.34 1.56 -12.96
CA ARG A 498 -3.91 0.97 -11.74
C ARG A 498 -3.41 1.68 -10.50
N THR A 499 -4.18 1.68 -9.43
CA THR A 499 -3.74 2.20 -8.12
C THR A 499 -3.38 1.07 -7.15
N GLY A 500 -2.44 1.32 -6.22
CA GLY A 500 -2.01 0.39 -5.17
C GLY A 500 -1.14 -0.78 -5.63
N GLY A 501 -1.33 -1.33 -6.83
CA GLY A 501 -0.56 -2.48 -7.32
C GLY A 501 -0.98 -3.02 -8.68
N VAL A 502 -0.24 -4.01 -9.18
CA VAL A 502 -0.46 -4.69 -10.48
C VAL A 502 -1.89 -5.26 -10.61
N SER A 503 -2.46 -5.73 -9.51
CA SER A 503 -3.84 -6.26 -9.44
C SER A 503 -4.81 -5.33 -8.69
N GLY A 504 -4.46 -4.04 -8.59
CA GLY A 504 -5.28 -3.01 -7.95
C GLY A 504 -6.35 -2.42 -8.89
N PRO A 505 -7.17 -1.48 -8.39
CA PRO A 505 -8.26 -0.87 -9.16
C PRO A 505 -7.77 -0.28 -10.48
N LEU A 506 -8.47 -0.61 -11.57
CA LEU A 506 -8.20 -0.05 -12.89
C LEU A 506 -8.83 1.34 -12.97
N VAL A 507 -8.00 2.36 -13.20
CA VAL A 507 -8.40 3.78 -13.19
C VAL A 507 -8.21 4.48 -14.53
N GLY A 508 -7.56 3.85 -15.51
CA GLY A 508 -7.45 4.35 -16.89
C GLY A 508 -6.89 3.30 -17.84
N VAL A 509 -7.14 3.41 -19.14
CA VAL A 509 -6.62 2.48 -20.16
C VAL A 509 -6.28 3.25 -21.44
N LEU A 510 -4.99 3.37 -21.77
CA LEU A 510 -4.57 3.88 -23.08
C LEU A 510 -4.47 2.72 -24.09
N PRO A 511 -5.36 2.61 -25.10
CA PRO A 511 -5.25 1.59 -26.13
C PRO A 511 -4.14 1.91 -27.15
N LEU A 512 -3.35 0.91 -27.52
CA LEU A 512 -2.21 1.03 -28.44
C LEU A 512 -2.60 0.44 -29.81
N THR A 513 -3.30 1.25 -30.60
CA THR A 513 -4.05 0.81 -31.81
C THR A 513 -3.26 0.82 -33.12
N TYR A 514 -2.11 1.51 -33.19
CA TYR A 514 -1.28 1.58 -34.40
C TYR A 514 0.22 1.51 -34.11
N VAL A 515 1.02 1.12 -35.11
CA VAL A 515 2.50 1.08 -35.03
C VAL A 515 3.05 2.49 -35.26
N SER A 516 4.08 2.90 -34.52
CA SER A 516 4.78 4.17 -34.79
C SER A 516 6.21 4.14 -34.26
N THR A 517 7.16 4.46 -35.13
CA THR A 517 8.59 4.59 -34.83
C THR A 517 8.98 5.94 -34.24
N SER A 518 8.10 6.95 -34.36
CA SER A 518 8.27 8.27 -33.76
C SER A 518 7.64 8.31 -32.37
N TYR A 519 8.26 9.04 -31.45
CA TYR A 519 7.60 9.40 -30.19
C TYR A 519 6.46 10.37 -30.45
N ARG A 520 5.39 10.21 -29.67
CA ARG A 520 4.21 11.07 -29.64
C ARG A 520 3.70 11.16 -28.21
N THR A 521 3.01 12.26 -27.92
CA THR A 521 2.31 12.47 -26.66
C THR A 521 0.83 12.14 -26.84
N VAL A 522 0.25 11.34 -25.94
CA VAL A 522 -1.16 10.90 -26.00
C VAL A 522 -1.78 10.93 -24.62
N SER A 523 -2.94 11.55 -24.48
CA SER A 523 -3.68 11.66 -23.23
C SER A 523 -4.85 10.67 -23.17
N VAL A 524 -5.23 10.27 -21.97
CA VAL A 524 -6.43 9.47 -21.69
C VAL A 524 -7.05 9.92 -20.37
N ASP A 525 -8.38 9.90 -20.32
CA ASP A 525 -9.15 10.20 -19.11
C ASP A 525 -8.98 9.09 -18.05
N LEU A 526 -9.09 9.47 -16.79
CA LEU A 526 -9.22 8.52 -15.68
C LEU A 526 -10.70 8.29 -15.37
N ALA A 527 -11.05 7.04 -15.06
CA ALA A 527 -12.42 6.61 -14.72
C ALA A 527 -12.96 7.24 -13.42
N GLN A 528 -12.09 7.88 -12.63
CA GLN A 528 -12.41 8.68 -11.45
C GLN A 528 -11.32 9.73 -11.23
N THR A 529 -11.67 10.84 -10.56
CA THR A 529 -10.65 11.77 -10.05
C THR A 529 -9.87 11.12 -8.92
N LEU A 530 -8.53 11.09 -9.01
CA LEU A 530 -7.64 10.62 -7.95
C LEU A 530 -7.16 11.80 -7.12
N THR A 531 -7.27 11.72 -5.78
CA THR A 531 -6.93 12.80 -4.84
C THR A 531 -6.00 12.30 -3.74
N GLY A 532 -5.05 13.13 -3.31
CA GLY A 532 -4.03 12.79 -2.30
C GLY A 532 -2.99 11.79 -2.81
N LEU A 533 -2.39 11.04 -1.88
CA LEU A 533 -1.34 10.06 -2.17
C LEU A 533 -1.89 8.77 -2.78
N HIS A 534 -1.35 8.38 -3.94
CA HIS A 534 -1.59 7.09 -4.57
C HIS A 534 -0.27 6.43 -4.99
N ASP A 535 -0.15 5.14 -4.71
CA ASP A 535 0.70 4.27 -5.52
C ASP A 535 0.03 4.06 -6.88
N VAL A 536 0.78 4.18 -7.97
CA VAL A 536 0.33 3.92 -9.34
C VAL A 536 1.13 2.79 -9.94
N VAL A 537 0.49 1.90 -10.70
CA VAL A 537 1.15 0.91 -11.53
C VAL A 537 0.65 1.02 -12.96
N LEU A 538 1.59 1.22 -13.90
CA LEU A 538 1.34 1.09 -15.33
C LEU A 538 1.55 -0.38 -15.71
N VAL A 539 0.47 -1.09 -16.04
CA VAL A 539 0.53 -2.50 -16.48
C VAL A 539 0.38 -2.55 -18.00
N ILE A 540 1.35 -3.19 -18.66
CA ILE A 540 1.41 -3.24 -20.13
C ILE A 540 0.72 -4.50 -20.62
N GLN A 541 -0.40 -4.34 -21.34
CA GLN A 541 -1.06 -5.46 -22.01
C GLN A 541 -0.60 -5.55 -23.47
N GLY A 542 -0.54 -6.76 -23.99
CA GLY A 542 -0.29 -7.04 -25.40
C GLY A 542 -0.66 -8.48 -25.72
N ALA A 543 -1.15 -8.74 -26.93
CA ALA A 543 -1.63 -10.06 -27.34
C ALA A 543 -0.54 -11.17 -27.36
N ARG A 544 0.74 -10.81 -27.15
CA ARG A 544 1.88 -11.73 -27.05
C ARG A 544 2.78 -11.34 -25.87
N PRO A 545 2.95 -12.20 -24.84
CA PRO A 545 3.87 -11.92 -23.73
C PRO A 545 5.36 -11.88 -24.13
N GLU A 546 5.69 -12.34 -25.34
CA GLU A 546 7.08 -12.52 -25.78
C GLU A 546 7.68 -11.27 -26.44
N SER A 547 6.85 -10.33 -26.88
CA SER A 547 7.21 -9.22 -27.76
C SER A 547 7.05 -7.85 -27.09
N SER A 548 7.92 -6.88 -27.41
CA SER A 548 7.78 -5.50 -26.94
C SER A 548 6.53 -4.85 -27.55
N VAL A 549 5.75 -4.16 -26.72
CA VAL A 549 4.50 -3.49 -27.09
C VAL A 549 4.74 -2.00 -27.38
N LEU A 550 5.61 -1.35 -26.60
CA LEU A 550 5.96 0.07 -26.73
C LEU A 550 7.40 0.36 -26.26
N ARG A 551 7.81 1.62 -26.39
CA ARG A 551 8.77 2.26 -25.47
C ARG A 551 8.10 3.46 -24.80
N LEU A 552 8.31 3.59 -23.50
CA LEU A 552 7.79 4.69 -22.69
C LEU A 552 8.92 5.67 -22.38
N ASP A 553 8.70 6.94 -22.67
CA ASP A 553 9.66 8.03 -22.52
C ASP A 553 9.38 8.73 -21.17
N SER A 554 8.19 9.31 -21.05
CA SER A 554 7.72 9.97 -19.84
C SER A 554 6.19 10.00 -19.77
N PHE A 555 5.63 10.41 -18.63
CA PHE A 555 4.19 10.64 -18.46
C PHE A 555 3.91 11.72 -17.43
N ARG A 556 2.68 12.25 -17.39
CA ARG A 556 2.21 13.17 -16.34
C ARG A 556 0.72 13.02 -16.09
N PHE A 557 0.29 13.16 -14.85
CA PHE A 557 -1.12 13.24 -14.51
C PHE A 557 -1.65 14.66 -14.71
N LEU A 558 -2.94 14.83 -15.02
CA LEU A 558 -3.53 16.11 -15.40
C LEU A 558 -4.65 16.53 -14.43
N ALA A 559 -4.59 17.78 -13.97
CA ALA A 559 -5.65 18.37 -13.11
C ALA A 559 -7.01 18.45 -13.81
N SER A 560 -6.96 18.72 -15.11
CA SER A 560 -8.06 18.54 -16.06
C SER A 560 -7.45 17.86 -17.28
N ALA A 561 -7.98 16.72 -17.69
CA ALA A 561 -7.77 16.21 -19.02
C ALA A 561 -8.18 17.29 -20.06
N PRO A 562 -7.51 17.38 -21.23
CA PRO A 562 -8.13 17.99 -22.39
C PRO A 562 -9.41 17.21 -22.70
N GLY A 563 -10.50 17.89 -23.08
CA GLY A 563 -11.85 17.30 -23.18
C GLY A 563 -12.08 16.29 -24.33
N THR A 564 -11.07 15.52 -24.70
CA THR A 564 -11.14 14.40 -25.65
C THR A 564 -11.64 13.15 -24.92
N ALA A 565 -12.94 13.14 -24.61
CA ALA A 565 -13.60 12.00 -23.97
C ALA A 565 -13.26 10.69 -24.69
N SER A 566 -12.48 9.84 -24.04
CA SER A 566 -12.27 8.46 -24.44
C SER A 566 -13.07 7.58 -23.48
N PRO A 567 -14.39 7.38 -23.73
CA PRO A 567 -15.24 6.61 -22.83
C PRO A 567 -14.64 5.23 -22.56
N VAL A 568 -14.77 4.78 -21.31
CA VAL A 568 -14.38 3.42 -20.89
C VAL A 568 -14.97 2.42 -21.89
N PRO A 569 -14.16 1.54 -22.52
CA PRO A 569 -14.70 0.57 -23.45
C PRO A 569 -15.67 -0.34 -22.68
N PRO A 570 -16.94 -0.49 -23.12
CA PRO A 570 -17.84 -1.44 -22.50
C PRO A 570 -17.25 -2.84 -22.66
N ALA A 571 -17.13 -3.56 -21.55
CA ALA A 571 -17.04 -5.01 -21.63
C ALA A 571 -18.44 -5.51 -22.04
N PRO A 572 -18.57 -6.29 -23.13
CA PRO A 572 -19.83 -6.93 -23.45
C PRO A 572 -20.21 -7.90 -22.31
N ALA A 573 -21.51 -8.05 -22.06
CA ALA A 573 -22.01 -8.98 -21.05
C ALA A 573 -21.86 -10.44 -21.53
N ASP A 574 -21.46 -11.36 -20.64
CA ASP A 574 -21.55 -12.80 -20.93
C ASP A 574 -23.03 -13.23 -20.86
N ASP A 575 -23.65 -13.46 -22.02
CA ASP A 575 -25.03 -13.97 -22.12
C ASP A 575 -25.18 -15.47 -21.82
N VAL A 576 -26.37 -15.85 -21.37
CA VAL A 576 -26.79 -17.25 -21.20
C VAL A 576 -28.15 -17.47 -21.84
N ALA A 577 -28.25 -18.44 -22.75
CA ALA A 577 -29.49 -18.85 -23.40
C ALA A 577 -29.70 -20.37 -23.24
N TYR A 578 -30.92 -20.79 -22.92
CA TYR A 578 -31.30 -22.20 -22.83
C TYR A 578 -31.93 -22.66 -24.15
N VAL A 579 -31.44 -23.78 -24.68
CA VAL A 579 -31.87 -24.33 -25.97
C VAL A 579 -32.48 -25.72 -25.74
N PRO A 580 -33.70 -26.00 -26.23
CA PRO A 580 -34.30 -27.31 -26.08
C PRO A 580 -33.54 -28.37 -26.90
N MET A 581 -33.46 -29.58 -26.36
CA MET A 581 -32.87 -30.74 -27.04
C MET A 581 -33.51 -30.93 -28.43
N ASP A 582 -32.66 -31.12 -29.44
CA ASP A 582 -33.01 -31.27 -30.86
C ASP A 582 -33.79 -30.08 -31.50
N GLY A 583 -33.90 -28.95 -30.80
CA GLY A 583 -34.56 -27.73 -31.29
C GLY A 583 -33.58 -26.60 -31.67
N VAL A 584 -34.12 -25.48 -32.15
CA VAL A 584 -33.34 -24.27 -32.47
C VAL A 584 -33.71 -23.17 -31.47
N SER A 585 -32.78 -22.29 -31.12
CA SER A 585 -33.09 -21.06 -30.39
C SER A 585 -32.33 -19.88 -30.94
N VAL A 586 -32.97 -18.71 -30.92
CA VAL A 586 -32.44 -17.44 -31.40
C VAL A 586 -32.36 -16.49 -30.22
N PHE A 587 -31.21 -15.88 -30.01
CA PHE A 587 -30.97 -14.92 -28.94
C PHE A 587 -30.26 -13.67 -29.48
N ALA A 588 -30.48 -12.54 -28.83
CA ALA A 588 -29.94 -11.24 -29.23
C ALA A 588 -28.92 -10.80 -28.17
N PRO A 589 -27.62 -11.10 -28.34
CA PRO A 589 -26.63 -10.77 -27.32
C PRO A 589 -26.50 -9.25 -27.14
N LEU A 590 -26.59 -8.48 -28.23
CA LEU A 590 -26.61 -7.01 -28.20
C LEU A 590 -27.88 -6.39 -27.57
N ALA A 591 -28.70 -7.14 -26.85
CA ALA A 591 -29.91 -6.63 -26.18
C ALA A 591 -29.62 -6.04 -24.78
N ASN A 592 -28.51 -6.41 -24.15
CA ASN A 592 -28.03 -5.83 -22.89
C ASN A 592 -26.75 -4.97 -23.08
N ASP A 593 -25.98 -5.23 -24.15
CA ASP A 593 -24.81 -4.42 -24.52
C ASP A 593 -25.19 -3.04 -25.07
N ALA A 594 -24.43 -2.02 -24.68
CA ALA A 594 -24.48 -0.68 -25.26
C ALA A 594 -23.08 -0.24 -25.72
N GLY A 595 -22.97 0.30 -26.93
CA GLY A 595 -21.72 0.87 -27.42
C GLY A 595 -21.38 2.21 -26.75
N PRO A 596 -20.11 2.65 -26.78
CA PRO A 596 -19.73 3.97 -26.29
C PRO A 596 -20.57 5.06 -26.95
N ASP A 597 -20.87 6.12 -26.19
CA ASP A 597 -21.71 7.25 -26.61
C ASP A 597 -23.13 6.87 -27.08
N GLY A 598 -23.64 5.69 -26.68
CA GLY A 598 -24.96 5.19 -27.08
C GLY A 598 -25.03 4.71 -28.54
N ARG A 599 -23.89 4.38 -29.15
CA ARG A 599 -23.84 3.85 -30.52
C ARG A 599 -24.25 2.39 -30.57
N THR A 600 -24.96 2.00 -31.63
CA THR A 600 -25.30 0.60 -31.91
C THR A 600 -24.02 -0.23 -32.14
N LEU A 601 -23.92 -1.37 -31.47
CA LEU A 601 -22.85 -2.35 -31.67
C LEU A 601 -23.13 -3.26 -32.86
N THR A 602 -22.10 -3.93 -33.37
CA THR A 602 -22.22 -4.91 -34.47
C THR A 602 -21.27 -6.08 -34.24
N ILE A 603 -21.77 -7.30 -34.43
CA ILE A 603 -21.02 -8.55 -34.32
C ILE A 603 -20.24 -8.75 -35.63
N SER A 604 -18.91 -8.72 -35.56
CA SER A 604 -18.03 -8.83 -36.75
C SER A 604 -17.75 -10.28 -37.18
N GLY A 605 -18.12 -11.26 -36.34
CA GLY A 605 -18.01 -12.69 -36.59
C GLY A 605 -18.38 -13.48 -35.33
N ILE A 606 -18.53 -14.79 -35.44
CA ILE A 606 -18.80 -15.70 -34.31
C ILE A 606 -17.99 -17.00 -34.43
N ARG A 607 -17.75 -17.65 -33.30
CA ARG A 607 -17.08 -18.95 -33.16
C ARG A 607 -17.75 -19.77 -32.06
N THR A 608 -18.23 -20.96 -32.38
CA THR A 608 -18.65 -21.97 -31.40
C THR A 608 -17.44 -22.75 -30.86
N LEU A 609 -17.42 -23.01 -29.56
CA LEU A 609 -16.38 -23.74 -28.82
C LEU A 609 -17.04 -24.76 -27.90
N GLY A 610 -16.71 -26.05 -28.06
CA GLY A 610 -17.17 -27.10 -27.16
C GLY A 610 -16.52 -26.99 -25.78
N HIS A 611 -17.29 -27.25 -24.72
CA HIS A 611 -16.78 -27.23 -23.34
C HIS A 611 -15.54 -28.15 -23.22
N GLY A 612 -14.52 -27.67 -22.50
CA GLY A 612 -13.24 -28.38 -22.31
C GLY A 612 -12.37 -28.54 -23.57
N GLY A 613 -12.70 -27.87 -24.69
CA GLY A 613 -11.94 -27.97 -25.94
C GLY A 613 -12.26 -29.21 -26.79
N THR A 614 -13.42 -29.82 -26.56
CA THR A 614 -13.93 -30.96 -27.35
C THR A 614 -14.69 -30.50 -28.60
N SER A 615 -15.14 -31.43 -29.45
CA SER A 615 -15.93 -31.11 -30.64
C SER A 615 -17.26 -30.43 -30.26
N THR A 616 -17.63 -29.33 -30.94
CA THR A 616 -18.82 -28.53 -30.61
C THR A 616 -20.08 -29.37 -30.41
N GLY A 617 -20.87 -29.04 -29.40
CA GLY A 617 -22.20 -29.61 -29.17
C GLY A 617 -23.17 -29.26 -30.29
N GLY A 618 -23.01 -28.12 -30.95
CA GLY A 618 -23.86 -27.66 -32.04
C GLY A 618 -23.17 -26.79 -33.09
N THR A 619 -23.98 -25.95 -33.73
CA THR A 619 -23.62 -24.96 -34.75
C THR A 619 -24.34 -23.65 -34.44
N ALA A 620 -23.60 -22.54 -34.39
CA ALA A 620 -24.16 -21.19 -34.32
C ALA A 620 -24.11 -20.49 -35.69
N VAL A 621 -25.11 -19.66 -35.98
CA VAL A 621 -25.20 -18.80 -37.19
C VAL A 621 -25.54 -17.39 -36.75
N LEU A 622 -24.79 -16.41 -37.25
CA LEU A 622 -25.08 -14.99 -37.08
C LEU A 622 -26.09 -14.54 -38.15
N ASN A 623 -27.24 -14.04 -37.71
CA ASN A 623 -28.29 -13.53 -38.58
C ASN A 623 -28.01 -12.07 -39.00
N PRO A 624 -28.59 -11.58 -40.12
CA PRO A 624 -28.40 -10.20 -40.58
C PRO A 624 -28.83 -9.13 -39.56
N ASP A 625 -29.78 -9.46 -38.68
CA ASP A 625 -30.32 -8.60 -37.61
C ASP A 625 -29.48 -8.57 -36.33
N GLN A 626 -28.27 -9.14 -36.36
CA GLN A 626 -27.35 -9.30 -35.22
C GLN A 626 -27.81 -10.29 -34.13
N THR A 627 -28.87 -11.06 -34.36
CA THR A 627 -29.21 -12.22 -33.50
C THR A 627 -28.34 -13.43 -33.84
N ILE A 628 -28.15 -14.33 -32.89
CA ILE A 628 -27.47 -15.61 -33.09
C ILE A 628 -28.49 -16.73 -32.99
N ALA A 629 -28.57 -17.56 -34.04
CA ALA A 629 -29.31 -18.82 -34.04
C ALA A 629 -28.37 -19.98 -33.70
N TYR A 630 -28.64 -20.73 -32.64
CA TYR A 630 -27.90 -21.95 -32.29
C TYR A 630 -28.77 -23.20 -32.47
N THR A 631 -28.17 -24.23 -33.05
CA THR A 631 -28.75 -25.57 -33.22
C THR A 631 -27.80 -26.61 -32.63
N PRO A 632 -28.19 -27.36 -31.58
CA PRO A 632 -27.41 -28.48 -31.07
C PRO A 632 -27.44 -29.65 -32.06
N LYS A 633 -26.46 -30.54 -31.96
CA LYS A 633 -26.50 -31.84 -32.64
C LYS A 633 -27.60 -32.70 -32.01
N ILE A 634 -28.22 -33.54 -32.84
CA ILE A 634 -29.26 -34.48 -32.39
C ILE A 634 -28.71 -35.34 -31.24
N GLY A 635 -29.42 -35.36 -30.12
CA GLY A 635 -29.03 -36.10 -28.92
C GLY A 635 -28.04 -35.37 -27.99
N HIS A 636 -27.63 -34.13 -28.27
CA HIS A 636 -26.67 -33.41 -27.43
C HIS A 636 -27.30 -32.84 -26.15
N TRP A 637 -26.56 -32.97 -25.04
CA TRP A 637 -26.85 -32.33 -23.74
C TRP A 637 -25.53 -31.86 -23.12
N GLY A 638 -25.44 -30.58 -22.77
CA GLY A 638 -24.21 -29.94 -22.28
C GLY A 638 -24.20 -28.44 -22.54
N GLU A 639 -23.04 -27.82 -22.30
CA GLU A 639 -22.76 -26.41 -22.60
C GLU A 639 -21.88 -26.29 -23.85
N ASP A 640 -22.21 -25.36 -24.75
CA ASP A 640 -21.37 -24.87 -25.84
C ASP A 640 -21.15 -23.37 -25.62
N ARG A 641 -19.92 -22.86 -25.72
CA ARG A 641 -19.65 -21.41 -25.68
C ARG A 641 -19.64 -20.83 -27.09
N ILE A 642 -20.16 -19.61 -27.23
CA ILE A 642 -20.06 -18.82 -28.46
C ILE A 642 -19.28 -17.54 -28.13
N THR A 643 -18.38 -17.14 -29.02
CA THR A 643 -17.45 -15.99 -28.88
C THR A 643 -17.21 -15.31 -30.22
#